data_AF-H3SG16-F1
#
_entry.id   AF-H3SG16-F1
#
_cell.length_a   1.000
_cell.length_b   1.000
_cell.length_c   1.000
_cell.angle_alpha   90.00
_cell.angle_beta   90.00
_cell.angle_gamma   90.00
#
_symmetry.space_group_name_H-M   'P 1'
#
loop_
_entity.id
_entity.type
_entity.pdbx_description
1 polymer ?
#
loop_
_entity_poly.entity_id
_entity_poly.type
_entity_poly.pdbx_seq_one_letter_code
_entity_poly.pdbx_strand_id
1 'polypeptide(L)'
;MNAQDVEAFADEFFARQDVKALGVPGAVFVVVKDGKVLLQKGYGYANVEKKIPVDPEKTLFRIASVSKVFTAAAVMQLVEQGKIELNRDVQHYLGDIKMKNNTSSPVTMEHLLTHTTGFDIVDPPVGDSISYDLAAEVKLEDYVKKWMPAVTRTPGEVYKYDNMASMLQGYIVQQVAGVPFNQYMKEHIFKPLGMNDSHFLLTQDLVPRLAVGYGPDNKATPLYNFVPNDMPHGGMLTTGSDMAKFMLAYLNKGKLGDRRILQEDTVNEMGKTHLAIHPKMPNMAYGFEYALQDHYNGQYVIGKGGAAPGGFTSCMWLLPEQNAGAFIVYNKSENLRDMIFKAFMDRYYPKQENEKQAYLALTRDQLRRFEGVYRDVRISYLITRIHAAPDGQLVLENIMGKQTAKPIDPLLFEDEHGSKIAFKANPDGSIAYMYSNADPTAWAEKLGTPERFNDIGDAHPYIEYIHGLHQLGIVKSKADGAFGPEEPLTRAEFVEQVMRWIGIPASKNAALFKDIDALPEAGWIQSAVEYGFIAAPADQLFRPKEKITRQEAAAILFRVMLSMGAKPVEGTTTGKTDAWAEDAVKFIVGMKLYGPEVTLSAEGGADYKSRQAMTRQEAAALLYLASKWSLVP
;
A
#
# COMPACT_ATOMS: atom_id res chain seq x y z
N MET A 1 29.53 2.22 -17.74
CA MET A 1 28.83 0.96 -17.36
C MET A 1 29.23 -0.14 -18.33
N ASN A 2 30.02 -1.11 -17.88
CA ASN A 2 30.34 -2.36 -18.61
C ASN A 2 30.20 -3.56 -17.65
N ALA A 3 30.29 -4.80 -18.13
CA ALA A 3 30.04 -5.99 -17.30
C ALA A 3 30.94 -6.09 -16.05
N GLN A 4 32.25 -5.87 -16.20
CA GLN A 4 33.21 -5.94 -15.09
C GLN A 4 32.95 -4.86 -14.04
N ASP A 5 32.65 -3.64 -14.49
CA ASP A 5 32.31 -2.49 -13.64
C ASP A 5 31.00 -2.71 -12.86
N VAL A 6 29.98 -3.27 -13.51
CA VAL A 6 28.69 -3.59 -12.89
C VAL A 6 28.81 -4.72 -11.87
N GLU A 7 29.59 -5.76 -12.18
CA GLU A 7 29.86 -6.84 -11.23
C GLU A 7 30.59 -6.32 -9.99
N ALA A 8 31.65 -5.52 -10.17
CA ALA A 8 32.36 -4.91 -9.06
C ALA A 8 31.44 -4.04 -8.19
N PHE A 9 30.62 -3.18 -8.80
CA PHE A 9 29.62 -2.39 -8.09
C PHE A 9 28.67 -3.24 -7.25
N ALA A 10 28.12 -4.31 -7.84
CA ALA A 10 27.16 -5.16 -7.15
C ALA A 10 27.84 -5.92 -5.99
N ASP A 11 29.03 -6.46 -6.20
CA ASP A 11 29.79 -7.16 -5.17
C ASP A 11 30.17 -6.24 -4.02
N GLU A 12 30.64 -5.02 -4.31
CA GLU A 12 30.91 -3.99 -3.32
C GLU A 12 29.64 -3.63 -2.55
N PHE A 13 28.53 -3.42 -3.25
CA PHE A 13 27.24 -3.08 -2.63
C PHE A 13 26.79 -4.17 -1.64
N PHE A 14 26.75 -5.43 -2.07
CA PHE A 14 26.36 -6.55 -1.21
C PHE A 14 27.41 -6.86 -0.11
N ALA A 15 28.65 -6.40 -0.25
CA ALA A 15 29.67 -6.53 0.78
C ALA A 15 29.57 -5.48 1.90
N ARG A 16 28.86 -4.36 1.69
CA ARG A 16 28.71 -3.28 2.68
C ARG A 16 28.07 -3.78 3.98
N GLN A 17 28.51 -3.23 5.10
CA GLN A 17 28.06 -3.65 6.43
C GLN A 17 26.59 -3.32 6.69
N ASP A 18 26.12 -2.15 6.23
CA ASP A 18 24.73 -1.74 6.37
C ASP A 18 23.78 -2.59 5.51
N VAL A 19 24.21 -3.01 4.32
CA VAL A 19 23.47 -3.97 3.48
C VAL A 19 23.42 -5.35 4.14
N LYS A 20 24.54 -5.83 4.70
CA LYS A 20 24.57 -7.10 5.44
C LYS A 20 23.70 -7.07 6.71
N ALA A 21 23.61 -5.93 7.37
CA ALA A 21 22.82 -5.75 8.59
C ALA A 21 21.30 -5.96 8.35
N LEU A 22 20.81 -5.82 7.12
CA LEU A 22 19.43 -6.18 6.77
C LEU A 22 19.14 -7.68 6.95
N GLY A 23 20.18 -8.52 6.96
CA GLY A 23 20.04 -9.97 7.15
C GLY A 23 19.25 -10.65 6.04
N VAL A 24 19.27 -10.09 4.82
CA VAL A 24 18.62 -10.69 3.64
C VAL A 24 19.32 -12.01 3.28
N PRO A 25 18.64 -13.17 3.34
CA PRO A 25 19.31 -14.46 3.17
C PRO A 25 19.82 -14.72 1.76
N GLY A 26 19.03 -14.36 0.74
CA GLY A 26 19.38 -14.56 -0.65
C GLY A 26 18.74 -13.55 -1.60
N ALA A 27 19.45 -13.18 -2.65
CA ALA A 27 19.02 -12.23 -3.65
C ALA A 27 19.53 -12.59 -5.05
N VAL A 28 18.80 -12.18 -6.08
CA VAL A 28 19.28 -12.13 -7.47
C VAL A 28 19.31 -10.67 -7.90
N PHE A 29 20.41 -10.25 -8.53
CA PHE A 29 20.52 -8.94 -9.17
C PHE A 29 20.94 -9.09 -10.63
N VAL A 30 20.20 -8.41 -11.51
CA VAL A 30 20.35 -8.45 -12.96
C VAL A 30 20.45 -7.03 -13.48
N VAL A 31 21.39 -6.78 -14.39
CA VAL A 31 21.55 -5.50 -15.08
C VAL A 31 21.69 -5.77 -16.57
N VAL A 32 20.91 -5.04 -17.37
CA VAL A 32 20.95 -5.07 -18.84
C VAL A 32 21.28 -3.69 -19.40
N LYS A 33 22.03 -3.62 -20.49
CA LYS A 33 22.29 -2.39 -21.24
C LYS A 33 22.59 -2.70 -22.70
N ASP A 34 22.11 -1.85 -23.61
CA ASP A 34 22.51 -1.87 -25.01
C ASP A 34 22.33 -3.25 -25.66
N GLY A 35 21.19 -3.89 -25.38
CA GLY A 35 20.87 -5.22 -25.91
C GLY A 35 21.64 -6.38 -25.26
N LYS A 36 22.37 -6.16 -24.16
CA LYS A 36 23.20 -7.18 -23.50
C LYS A 36 22.89 -7.30 -22.01
N VAL A 37 23.07 -8.51 -21.48
CA VAL A 37 23.13 -8.74 -20.03
C VAL A 37 24.53 -8.35 -19.55
N LEU A 38 24.62 -7.34 -18.69
CA LEU A 38 25.88 -6.90 -18.08
C LEU A 38 26.17 -7.62 -16.76
N LEU A 39 25.12 -8.00 -16.03
CA LEU A 39 25.22 -8.77 -14.79
C LEU A 39 24.00 -9.68 -14.65
N GLN A 40 24.24 -10.90 -14.20
CA GLN A 40 23.20 -11.84 -13.74
C GLN A 40 23.83 -12.66 -12.60
N LYS A 41 23.58 -12.25 -11.35
CA LYS A 41 24.30 -12.83 -10.20
C LYS A 41 23.36 -13.11 -9.03
N GLY A 42 23.58 -14.28 -8.41
CA GLY A 42 22.94 -14.68 -7.17
C GLY A 42 23.86 -14.38 -5.97
N TYR A 43 23.26 -13.92 -4.88
CA TYR A 43 23.91 -13.63 -3.61
C TYR A 43 23.23 -14.44 -2.51
N GLY A 44 24.03 -14.99 -1.59
CA GLY A 44 23.50 -15.72 -0.42
C GLY A 44 22.81 -17.05 -0.79
N TYR A 45 21.74 -17.38 -0.06
CA TYR A 45 21.09 -18.69 -0.10
C TYR A 45 19.62 -18.60 -0.49
N ALA A 46 19.22 -19.45 -1.45
CA ALA A 46 17.83 -19.74 -1.75
C ALA A 46 17.18 -20.53 -0.59
N ASN A 47 17.97 -21.33 0.13
CA ASN A 47 17.56 -22.01 1.35
C ASN A 47 18.75 -22.05 2.33
N VAL A 48 18.64 -21.32 3.43
CA VAL A 48 19.68 -21.20 4.48
C VAL A 48 19.94 -22.53 5.18
N GLU A 49 18.90 -23.26 5.57
CA GLU A 49 19.02 -24.52 6.31
C GLU A 49 19.76 -25.57 5.49
N LYS A 50 19.40 -25.70 4.21
CA LYS A 50 20.02 -26.64 3.27
C LYS A 50 21.28 -26.11 2.61
N LYS A 51 21.68 -24.87 2.91
CA LYS A 51 22.81 -24.15 2.27
C LYS A 51 22.77 -24.18 0.75
N ILE A 52 21.57 -24.07 0.16
CA ILE A 52 21.41 -24.02 -1.30
C ILE A 52 21.69 -22.59 -1.75
N PRO A 53 22.76 -22.33 -2.53
CA PRO A 53 23.07 -20.99 -3.00
C PRO A 53 21.99 -20.49 -3.96
N VAL A 54 21.85 -19.17 -4.05
CA VAL A 54 21.01 -18.59 -5.10
C VAL A 54 21.69 -18.77 -6.46
N ASP A 55 21.00 -19.45 -7.37
CA ASP A 55 21.40 -19.60 -8.77
C ASP A 55 20.47 -18.70 -9.63
N PRO A 56 21.00 -17.67 -10.30
CA PRO A 56 20.17 -16.72 -11.04
C PRO A 56 19.51 -17.32 -12.29
N GLU A 57 19.93 -18.50 -12.76
CA GLU A 57 19.30 -19.23 -13.86
C GLU A 57 18.23 -20.21 -13.38
N LYS A 58 18.36 -20.75 -12.15
CA LYS A 58 17.54 -21.88 -11.70
C LYS A 58 16.62 -21.59 -10.52
N THR A 59 17.05 -20.73 -9.60
CA THR A 59 16.28 -20.40 -8.41
C THR A 59 15.07 -19.56 -8.78
N LEU A 60 13.88 -20.06 -8.48
CA LEU A 60 12.62 -19.35 -8.67
C LEU A 60 12.38 -18.43 -7.49
N PHE A 61 11.94 -17.21 -7.76
CA PHE A 61 11.43 -16.28 -6.77
C PHE A 61 10.02 -15.84 -7.14
N ARG A 62 9.17 -15.61 -6.14
CA ARG A 62 7.92 -14.87 -6.33
C ARG A 62 8.25 -13.39 -6.54
N ILE A 63 7.77 -12.80 -7.63
CA ILE A 63 8.08 -11.40 -7.98
C ILE A 63 6.95 -10.42 -7.65
N ALA A 64 5.88 -10.90 -7.02
CA ALA A 64 4.81 -10.07 -6.51
C ALA A 64 4.30 -9.09 -7.57
N SER A 65 4.08 -7.81 -7.22
CA SER A 65 3.46 -6.81 -8.10
C SER A 65 4.23 -6.49 -9.38
N VAL A 66 5.49 -6.93 -9.57
CA VAL A 66 6.15 -6.88 -10.90
C VAL A 66 5.33 -7.68 -11.94
N SER A 67 4.55 -8.67 -11.51
CA SER A 67 3.57 -9.40 -12.35
C SER A 67 2.59 -8.49 -13.11
N LYS A 68 2.29 -7.29 -12.58
CA LYS A 68 1.37 -6.34 -13.23
C LYS A 68 1.91 -5.81 -14.55
N VAL A 69 3.23 -5.68 -14.68
CA VAL A 69 3.86 -5.26 -15.94
C VAL A 69 3.58 -6.31 -17.03
N PHE A 70 3.67 -7.59 -16.68
CA PHE A 70 3.37 -8.70 -17.58
C PHE A 70 1.87 -8.79 -17.93
N THR A 71 1.00 -8.56 -16.94
CA THR A 71 -0.46 -8.51 -17.15
C THR A 71 -0.84 -7.35 -18.07
N ALA A 72 -0.26 -6.16 -17.87
CA ALA A 72 -0.46 -5.01 -18.74
C ALA A 72 0.06 -5.27 -20.16
N ALA A 73 1.21 -5.93 -20.33
CA ALA A 73 1.70 -6.34 -21.64
C ALA A 73 0.70 -7.26 -22.38
N ALA A 74 0.07 -8.21 -21.68
CA ALA A 74 -0.97 -9.06 -22.26
C ALA A 74 -2.23 -8.29 -22.66
N VAL A 75 -2.67 -7.32 -21.84
CA VAL A 75 -3.74 -6.39 -22.21
C VAL A 75 -3.37 -5.64 -23.49
N MET A 76 -2.17 -5.06 -23.54
CA MET A 76 -1.73 -4.28 -24.69
C MET A 76 -1.55 -5.13 -25.97
N GLN A 77 -1.17 -6.41 -25.86
CA GLN A 77 -1.21 -7.35 -26.99
C GLN A 77 -2.62 -7.51 -27.58
N LEU A 78 -3.65 -7.52 -26.73
CA LEU A 78 -5.05 -7.61 -27.17
C LEU A 78 -5.58 -6.27 -27.67
N VAL A 79 -5.05 -5.14 -27.19
CA VAL A 79 -5.30 -3.80 -27.75
C VAL A 79 -4.73 -3.70 -29.17
N GLU A 80 -3.48 -4.13 -29.40
CA GLU A 80 -2.87 -4.21 -30.74
C GLU A 80 -3.71 -5.03 -31.73
N GLN A 81 -4.36 -6.08 -31.24
CA GLN A 81 -5.22 -6.96 -32.04
C GLN A 81 -6.64 -6.38 -32.26
N GLY A 82 -6.96 -5.20 -31.71
CA GLY A 82 -8.29 -4.60 -31.75
C GLY A 82 -9.35 -5.36 -30.95
N LYS A 83 -8.94 -6.24 -30.02
CA LYS A 83 -9.85 -7.04 -29.19
C LYS A 83 -10.22 -6.35 -27.88
N ILE A 84 -9.35 -5.47 -27.38
CA ILE A 84 -9.61 -4.60 -26.23
C ILE A 84 -9.48 -3.16 -26.69
N GLU A 85 -10.41 -2.32 -26.27
CA GLU A 85 -10.39 -0.88 -26.48
C GLU A 85 -10.12 -0.19 -25.13
N LEU A 86 -9.11 0.68 -25.06
CA LEU A 86 -8.68 1.29 -23.80
C LEU A 86 -9.80 2.07 -23.09
N ASN A 87 -10.65 2.75 -23.87
CA ASN A 87 -11.69 3.66 -23.38
C ASN A 87 -13.09 3.04 -23.33
N ARG A 88 -13.22 1.75 -23.65
CA ARG A 88 -14.49 1.07 -23.61
C ARG A 88 -14.80 0.60 -22.19
N ASP A 89 -16.08 0.59 -21.84
CA ASP A 89 -16.55 0.03 -20.58
C ASP A 89 -16.12 -1.44 -20.45
N VAL A 90 -15.41 -1.74 -19.36
CA VAL A 90 -14.90 -3.08 -19.08
C VAL A 90 -16.01 -4.11 -18.91
N GLN A 91 -17.23 -3.68 -18.58
CA GLN A 91 -18.39 -4.56 -18.46
C GLN A 91 -18.65 -5.37 -19.75
N HIS A 92 -18.22 -4.89 -20.92
CA HIS A 92 -18.29 -5.64 -22.19
C HIS A 92 -17.39 -6.88 -22.24
N TYR A 93 -16.38 -6.97 -21.38
CA TYR A 93 -15.40 -8.06 -21.37
C TYR A 93 -15.56 -9.02 -20.18
N LEU A 94 -16.49 -8.76 -19.26
CA LEU A 94 -16.67 -9.52 -18.03
C LEU A 94 -17.66 -10.71 -18.15
N GLY A 95 -18.20 -10.96 -19.34
CA GLY A 95 -19.20 -12.00 -19.57
C GLY A 95 -20.43 -11.82 -18.67
N ASP A 96 -20.74 -12.84 -17.88
CA ASP A 96 -21.91 -12.87 -16.98
C ASP A 96 -21.66 -12.15 -15.65
N ILE A 97 -20.42 -11.81 -15.31
CA ILE A 97 -20.12 -11.11 -14.06
C ILE A 97 -20.56 -9.64 -14.20
N LYS A 98 -21.43 -9.20 -13.29
CA LYS A 98 -21.94 -7.82 -13.23
C LYS A 98 -21.18 -7.01 -12.19
N MET A 99 -20.60 -5.91 -12.64
CA MET A 99 -19.97 -4.92 -11.77
C MET A 99 -21.02 -3.90 -11.32
N LYS A 100 -21.14 -3.70 -10.01
CA LYS A 100 -22.04 -2.67 -9.46
C LYS A 100 -21.36 -1.31 -9.59
N ASN A 101 -21.91 -0.44 -10.44
CA ASN A 101 -21.42 0.92 -10.59
C ASN A 101 -22.44 1.92 -10.01
N ASN A 102 -22.07 2.61 -8.93
CA ASN A 102 -22.93 3.62 -8.30
C ASN A 102 -22.68 5.04 -8.85
N THR A 103 -21.94 5.16 -9.95
CA THR A 103 -21.60 6.43 -10.59
C THR A 103 -22.20 6.50 -12.00
N SER A 104 -22.13 7.67 -12.63
CA SER A 104 -22.58 7.85 -14.03
C SER A 104 -21.53 7.49 -15.08
N SER A 105 -20.28 7.23 -14.67
CA SER A 105 -19.15 7.04 -15.59
C SER A 105 -18.73 5.57 -15.66
N PRO A 106 -18.47 5.01 -16.85
CA PRO A 106 -18.01 3.63 -16.97
C PRO A 106 -16.58 3.47 -16.44
N VAL A 107 -16.25 2.26 -15.98
CA VAL A 107 -14.85 1.88 -15.73
C VAL A 107 -14.27 1.39 -17.05
N THR A 108 -13.11 1.89 -17.46
CA THR A 108 -12.47 1.53 -18.73
C THR A 108 -11.21 0.70 -18.49
N MET A 109 -10.65 0.09 -19.53
CA MET A 109 -9.38 -0.62 -19.41
C MET A 109 -8.24 0.34 -19.01
N GLU A 110 -8.28 1.59 -19.48
CA GLU A 110 -7.36 2.64 -19.03
C GLU A 110 -7.46 2.90 -17.52
N HIS A 111 -8.67 2.94 -16.96
CA HIS A 111 -8.85 3.09 -15.50
C HIS A 111 -8.26 1.90 -14.73
N LEU A 112 -8.37 0.68 -15.28
CA LEU A 112 -7.73 -0.50 -14.68
C LEU A 112 -6.20 -0.41 -14.75
N LEU A 113 -5.64 0.03 -15.88
CA LEU A 113 -4.19 0.13 -16.11
C LEU A 113 -3.53 1.26 -15.30
N THR A 114 -4.28 2.30 -14.94
CA THR A 114 -3.80 3.49 -14.23
C THR A 114 -4.19 3.53 -12.74
N HIS A 115 -4.87 2.50 -12.23
CA HIS A 115 -5.35 2.46 -10.84
C HIS A 115 -6.25 3.66 -10.47
N THR A 116 -7.20 3.98 -11.34
CA THR A 116 -8.18 5.07 -11.17
C THR A 116 -9.63 4.55 -11.24
N THR A 117 -9.85 3.34 -10.76
CA THR A 117 -11.11 2.58 -10.93
C THR A 117 -12.30 3.15 -10.17
N GLY A 118 -12.05 3.81 -9.04
CA GLY A 118 -13.09 4.23 -8.10
C GLY A 118 -13.68 3.10 -7.26
N PHE A 119 -13.00 1.95 -7.17
CA PHE A 119 -13.43 0.81 -6.38
C PHE A 119 -13.40 1.07 -4.87
N ASP A 120 -14.41 0.53 -4.17
CA ASP A 120 -14.46 0.51 -2.70
C ASP A 120 -13.40 -0.41 -2.10
N ILE A 121 -13.23 -1.60 -2.68
CA ILE A 121 -12.25 -2.62 -2.30
C ILE A 121 -11.20 -2.73 -3.40
N VAL A 122 -9.95 -2.42 -3.06
CA VAL A 122 -8.80 -2.44 -3.99
C VAL A 122 -7.79 -3.53 -3.71
N ASP A 123 -7.92 -4.19 -2.56
CA ASP A 123 -7.11 -5.31 -2.13
C ASP A 123 -8.03 -6.49 -1.83
N PRO A 124 -7.66 -7.72 -2.21
CA PRO A 124 -8.42 -8.86 -1.77
C PRO A 124 -8.40 -8.98 -0.24
N PRO A 125 -9.47 -9.49 0.39
CA PRO A 125 -9.55 -9.57 1.86
C PRO A 125 -8.39 -10.36 2.48
N VAL A 126 -7.96 -9.89 3.66
CA VAL A 126 -6.89 -10.53 4.43
C VAL A 126 -7.28 -11.97 4.78
N GLY A 127 -6.33 -12.90 4.60
CA GLY A 127 -6.52 -14.33 4.87
C GLY A 127 -7.05 -15.13 3.69
N ASP A 128 -7.61 -14.48 2.66
CA ASP A 128 -8.24 -15.15 1.51
C ASP A 128 -7.37 -15.14 0.24
N SER A 129 -6.13 -14.65 0.33
CA SER A 129 -5.19 -14.57 -0.79
C SER A 129 -4.12 -15.66 -0.80
N ILE A 130 -4.01 -16.46 0.28
CA ILE A 130 -3.05 -17.58 0.37
C ILE A 130 -3.71 -18.82 0.95
N SER A 131 -3.23 -19.99 0.55
CA SER A 131 -3.62 -21.29 1.11
C SER A 131 -2.37 -22.08 1.49
N TYR A 132 -2.39 -22.70 2.67
CA TYR A 132 -1.37 -23.68 3.07
C TYR A 132 -1.70 -25.09 2.59
N ASP A 133 -2.94 -25.32 2.13
CA ASP A 133 -3.25 -26.47 1.30
C ASP A 133 -2.81 -26.17 -0.14
N LEU A 134 -1.67 -26.74 -0.54
CA LEU A 134 -1.07 -26.53 -1.86
C LEU A 134 -1.90 -27.15 -2.99
N ALA A 135 -2.81 -28.07 -2.67
CA ALA A 135 -3.73 -28.69 -3.63
C ALA A 135 -5.04 -27.91 -3.77
N ALA A 136 -5.29 -26.88 -2.95
CA ALA A 136 -6.47 -26.06 -3.06
C ALA A 136 -6.48 -25.31 -4.41
N GLU A 137 -7.55 -25.53 -5.18
CA GLU A 137 -7.76 -24.88 -6.47
C GLU A 137 -8.92 -23.89 -6.40
N VAL A 138 -8.62 -22.62 -6.64
CA VAL A 138 -9.58 -21.54 -6.80
C VAL A 138 -9.31 -20.85 -8.13
N LYS A 139 -10.28 -20.97 -9.06
CA LYS A 139 -10.19 -20.37 -10.39
C LYS A 139 -10.28 -18.85 -10.30
N LEU A 140 -9.60 -18.17 -11.22
CA LEU A 140 -9.63 -16.71 -11.33
C LEU A 140 -11.06 -16.16 -11.47
N GLU A 141 -11.91 -16.83 -12.26
CA GLU A 141 -13.31 -16.45 -12.46
C GLU A 141 -14.13 -16.52 -11.15
N ASP A 142 -14.02 -17.62 -10.41
CA ASP A 142 -14.73 -17.81 -9.15
C ASP A 142 -14.31 -16.76 -8.12
N TYR A 143 -13.01 -16.44 -8.09
CA TYR A 143 -12.47 -15.41 -7.22
C TYR A 143 -12.98 -14.01 -7.58
N VAL A 144 -12.92 -13.64 -8.86
CA VAL A 144 -13.43 -12.34 -9.35
C VAL A 144 -14.93 -12.24 -9.08
N LYS A 145 -15.69 -13.31 -9.28
CA LYS A 145 -17.14 -13.33 -8.99
C LYS A 145 -17.44 -13.16 -7.50
N LYS A 146 -16.66 -13.80 -6.61
CA LYS A 146 -16.80 -13.67 -5.15
C LYS A 146 -16.48 -12.25 -4.67
N TRP A 147 -15.42 -11.65 -5.22
CA TRP A 147 -14.81 -10.43 -4.70
C TRP A 147 -14.97 -9.19 -5.59
N MET A 148 -15.86 -9.22 -6.59
CA MET A 148 -16.10 -8.08 -7.49
C MET A 148 -16.39 -6.80 -6.67
N PRO A 149 -15.58 -5.73 -6.82
CA PRO A 149 -15.79 -4.49 -6.10
C PRO A 149 -16.98 -3.69 -6.64
N ALA A 150 -17.48 -2.77 -5.84
CA ALA A 150 -18.41 -1.75 -6.31
C ALA A 150 -17.64 -0.47 -6.67
N VAL A 151 -18.08 0.21 -7.72
CA VAL A 151 -17.59 1.55 -8.07
C VAL A 151 -18.33 2.56 -7.21
N THR A 152 -17.59 3.28 -6.37
CA THR A 152 -18.13 4.24 -5.39
C THR A 152 -17.58 5.65 -5.55
N ARG A 153 -16.51 5.82 -6.34
CA ARG A 153 -15.94 7.10 -6.76
C ARG A 153 -15.92 7.16 -8.28
N THR A 154 -15.93 8.36 -8.85
CA THR A 154 -15.95 8.52 -10.31
C THR A 154 -14.67 7.92 -10.89
N PRO A 155 -14.75 6.94 -11.82
CA PRO A 155 -13.57 6.42 -12.49
C PRO A 155 -12.76 7.56 -13.16
N GLY A 156 -11.43 7.51 -13.05
CA GLY A 156 -10.51 8.54 -13.55
C GLY A 156 -10.24 9.71 -12.58
N GLU A 157 -10.98 9.83 -11.48
CA GLU A 157 -10.93 11.01 -10.58
C GLU A 157 -9.63 11.08 -9.75
N VAL A 158 -9.26 9.94 -9.14
CA VAL A 158 -8.22 9.82 -8.11
C VAL A 158 -7.39 8.56 -8.30
N TYR A 159 -6.08 8.68 -8.10
CA TYR A 159 -5.16 7.53 -8.04
C TYR A 159 -5.31 6.79 -6.72
N LYS A 160 -5.51 5.47 -6.81
CA LYS A 160 -5.57 4.56 -5.67
C LYS A 160 -5.02 3.21 -6.10
N TYR A 161 -3.80 2.84 -5.67
CA TYR A 161 -3.17 1.58 -6.08
C TYR A 161 -4.10 0.39 -5.86
N ASP A 162 -4.30 -0.41 -6.92
CA ASP A 162 -5.44 -1.32 -6.99
C ASP A 162 -5.06 -2.71 -7.51
N ASN A 163 -5.01 -3.68 -6.60
CA ASN A 163 -4.78 -5.08 -6.92
C ASN A 163 -5.98 -5.72 -7.63
N MET A 164 -7.20 -5.32 -7.26
CA MET A 164 -8.43 -5.78 -7.95
C MET A 164 -8.48 -5.30 -9.39
N ALA A 165 -7.99 -4.09 -9.69
CA ALA A 165 -7.86 -3.60 -11.05
C ALA A 165 -7.00 -4.52 -11.92
N SER A 166 -5.81 -4.91 -11.43
CA SER A 166 -4.95 -5.85 -12.16
C SER A 166 -5.49 -7.28 -12.19
N MET A 167 -6.24 -7.71 -11.16
CA MET A 167 -6.97 -8.98 -11.19
C MET A 167 -7.98 -9.00 -12.35
N LEU A 168 -8.76 -7.91 -12.50
CA LEU A 168 -9.72 -7.76 -13.60
C LEU A 168 -9.04 -7.68 -14.96
N GLN A 169 -7.88 -7.02 -15.08
CA GLN A 169 -7.10 -7.03 -16.32
C GLN A 169 -6.80 -8.46 -16.78
N GLY A 170 -6.25 -9.31 -15.90
CA GLY A 170 -5.94 -10.69 -16.27
C GLY A 170 -7.17 -11.57 -16.51
N TYR A 171 -8.26 -11.35 -15.76
CA TYR A 171 -9.54 -12.02 -16.04
C TYR A 171 -10.11 -11.62 -17.40
N ILE A 172 -10.03 -10.35 -17.77
CA ILE A 172 -10.45 -9.86 -19.10
C ILE A 172 -9.57 -10.46 -20.19
N VAL A 173 -8.26 -10.58 -19.99
CA VAL A 173 -7.37 -11.31 -20.91
C VAL A 173 -7.84 -12.75 -21.10
N GLN A 174 -8.16 -13.46 -20.02
CA GLN A 174 -8.71 -14.82 -20.07
C GLN A 174 -10.03 -14.89 -20.86
N GLN A 175 -10.96 -13.97 -20.60
CA GLN A 175 -12.27 -13.94 -21.28
C GLN A 175 -12.12 -13.64 -22.78
N VAL A 176 -11.32 -12.64 -23.14
CA VAL A 176 -11.14 -12.20 -24.53
C VAL A 176 -10.31 -13.21 -25.34
N ALA A 177 -9.34 -13.88 -24.71
CA ALA A 177 -8.52 -14.88 -25.38
C ALA A 177 -9.17 -16.27 -25.43
N GLY A 178 -10.13 -16.57 -24.54
CA GLY A 178 -10.79 -17.87 -24.45
C GLY A 178 -9.91 -18.98 -23.88
N VAL A 179 -8.82 -18.62 -23.19
CA VAL A 179 -7.89 -19.56 -22.52
C VAL A 179 -7.54 -19.03 -21.13
N PRO A 180 -7.16 -19.89 -20.16
CA PRO A 180 -6.68 -19.45 -18.85
C PRO A 180 -5.57 -18.41 -18.95
N PHE A 181 -5.53 -17.46 -18.01
CA PHE A 181 -4.57 -16.35 -18.05
C PHE A 181 -3.11 -16.85 -18.04
N ASN A 182 -2.77 -17.82 -17.17
CA ASN A 182 -1.45 -18.44 -17.14
C ASN A 182 -1.05 -19.06 -18.51
N GLN A 183 -2.02 -19.64 -19.24
CA GLN A 183 -1.78 -20.21 -20.56
C GLN A 183 -1.55 -19.12 -21.61
N TYR A 184 -2.31 -18.03 -21.57
CA TYR A 184 -2.06 -16.87 -22.43
C TYR A 184 -0.64 -16.33 -22.23
N MET A 185 -0.25 -16.10 -20.97
CA MET A 185 1.08 -15.61 -20.61
C MET A 185 2.19 -16.53 -21.12
N LYS A 186 2.02 -17.86 -20.96
CA LYS A 186 2.98 -18.85 -21.45
C LYS A 186 3.16 -18.78 -22.97
N GLU A 187 2.08 -18.77 -23.74
CA GLU A 187 2.15 -18.85 -25.20
C GLU A 187 2.49 -17.52 -25.88
N HIS A 188 2.07 -16.39 -25.31
CA HIS A 188 2.17 -15.08 -25.97
C HIS A 188 3.29 -14.18 -25.43
N ILE A 189 3.81 -14.45 -24.23
CA ILE A 189 4.91 -13.67 -23.64
C ILE A 189 6.11 -14.57 -23.37
N PHE A 190 5.95 -15.61 -22.56
CA PHE A 190 7.10 -16.37 -22.04
C PHE A 190 7.80 -17.19 -23.12
N LYS A 191 7.07 -18.03 -23.85
CA LYS A 191 7.63 -18.88 -24.91
C LYS A 191 8.25 -18.08 -26.05
N PRO A 192 7.65 -16.99 -26.57
CA PRO A 192 8.29 -16.15 -27.58
C PRO A 192 9.62 -15.54 -27.14
N LEU A 193 9.78 -15.24 -25.85
CA LEU A 193 11.02 -14.70 -25.28
C LEU A 193 11.98 -15.78 -24.76
N GLY A 194 11.60 -17.06 -24.82
CA GLY A 194 12.38 -18.14 -24.23
C GLY A 194 12.48 -18.09 -22.71
N MET A 195 11.46 -17.53 -22.04
CA MET A 195 11.34 -17.46 -20.59
C MET A 195 10.76 -18.78 -20.02
N ASN A 196 11.55 -19.85 -20.08
CA ASN A 196 11.09 -21.22 -19.79
C ASN A 196 10.83 -21.48 -18.30
N ASP A 197 11.33 -20.61 -17.42
CA ASP A 197 11.26 -20.72 -15.97
C ASP A 197 10.36 -19.63 -15.37
N SER A 198 9.40 -19.13 -16.16
CA SER A 198 8.42 -18.11 -15.78
C SER A 198 6.99 -18.65 -15.77
N HIS A 199 6.33 -18.55 -14.62
CA HIS A 199 5.06 -19.25 -14.34
C HIS A 199 4.13 -18.38 -13.49
N PHE A 200 2.82 -18.52 -13.69
CA PHE A 200 1.80 -17.98 -12.76
C PHE A 200 1.26 -19.02 -11.79
N LEU A 201 1.43 -20.32 -12.10
CA LEU A 201 1.02 -21.42 -11.24
C LEU A 201 2.23 -22.02 -10.54
N LEU A 202 2.11 -22.28 -9.24
CA LEU A 202 3.08 -23.10 -8.50
C LEU A 202 2.68 -24.57 -8.62
N THR A 203 3.38 -25.34 -9.43
CA THR A 203 3.21 -26.79 -9.55
C THR A 203 4.22 -27.54 -8.68
N GLN A 204 3.95 -28.81 -8.38
CA GLN A 204 4.77 -29.63 -7.46
C GLN A 204 6.22 -29.78 -7.92
N ASP A 205 6.47 -29.82 -9.23
CA ASP A 205 7.81 -29.90 -9.82
C ASP A 205 8.63 -28.61 -9.66
N LEU A 206 7.97 -27.46 -9.45
CA LEU A 206 8.62 -26.16 -9.24
C LEU A 206 8.99 -25.91 -7.77
N VAL A 207 8.29 -26.56 -6.84
CA VAL A 207 8.49 -26.38 -5.39
C VAL A 207 9.96 -26.55 -4.96
N PRO A 208 10.72 -27.56 -5.42
CA PRO A 208 12.13 -27.72 -5.04
C PRO A 208 13.05 -26.58 -5.51
N ARG A 209 12.62 -25.79 -6.51
CA ARG A 209 13.39 -24.68 -7.10
C ARG A 209 13.00 -23.32 -6.53
N LEU A 210 11.85 -23.23 -5.86
CA LEU A 210 11.39 -22.00 -5.22
C LEU A 210 12.28 -21.68 -4.02
N ALA A 211 12.85 -20.48 -3.99
CA ALA A 211 13.55 -19.99 -2.82
C ALA A 211 12.63 -20.02 -1.59
N VAL A 212 13.19 -20.31 -0.42
CA VAL A 212 12.47 -20.21 0.85
C VAL A 212 12.37 -18.75 1.23
N GLY A 213 11.17 -18.31 1.58
CA GLY A 213 10.91 -16.99 2.13
C GLY A 213 11.24 -16.91 3.62
N TYR A 214 11.65 -15.73 4.10
CA TYR A 214 12.05 -15.51 5.49
C TYR A 214 11.31 -14.32 6.10
N GLY A 215 10.87 -14.49 7.35
CA GLY A 215 10.27 -13.44 8.16
C GLY A 215 11.28 -12.44 8.72
N PRO A 216 10.82 -11.37 9.41
CA PRO A 216 11.70 -10.39 10.04
C PRO A 216 12.67 -10.98 11.07
N ASP A 217 12.27 -12.07 11.74
CA ASP A 217 13.08 -12.82 12.70
C ASP A 217 14.03 -13.83 12.04
N ASN A 218 14.20 -13.76 10.71
CA ASN A 218 14.99 -14.66 9.88
C ASN A 218 14.56 -16.14 9.97
N LYS A 219 13.32 -16.43 10.41
CA LYS A 219 12.78 -17.80 10.32
C LYS A 219 12.16 -18.04 8.95
N ALA A 220 12.30 -19.26 8.47
CA ALA A 220 11.66 -19.70 7.24
C ALA A 220 10.14 -19.59 7.37
N THR A 221 9.50 -18.99 6.37
CA THR A 221 8.04 -18.92 6.29
C THR A 221 7.50 -20.19 5.66
N PRO A 222 6.34 -20.71 6.11
CA PRO A 222 5.72 -21.88 5.50
C PRO A 222 5.45 -21.68 4.00
N LEU A 223 5.61 -22.75 3.22
CA LEU A 223 5.23 -22.76 1.82
C LEU A 223 3.71 -22.58 1.69
N TYR A 224 3.30 -21.76 0.72
CA TYR A 224 1.90 -21.46 0.46
C TYR A 224 1.64 -21.37 -1.04
N ASN A 225 0.36 -21.53 -1.42
CA ASN A 225 -0.16 -21.20 -2.75
C ASN A 225 -0.98 -19.92 -2.70
N PHE A 226 -1.11 -19.22 -3.82
CA PHE A 226 -1.99 -18.06 -3.93
C PHE A 226 -3.44 -18.49 -4.15
N VAL A 227 -4.37 -17.63 -3.75
CA VAL A 227 -5.82 -17.78 -3.98
C VAL A 227 -6.32 -16.47 -4.62
N PRO A 228 -6.74 -16.49 -5.91
CA PRO A 228 -6.79 -17.63 -6.81
C PRO A 228 -5.38 -18.12 -7.17
N ASN A 229 -5.25 -19.36 -7.67
CA ASN A 229 -3.93 -19.90 -8.03
C ASN A 229 -3.32 -19.12 -9.20
N ASP A 230 -4.14 -18.79 -10.20
CA ASP A 230 -3.76 -17.94 -11.34
C ASP A 230 -4.04 -16.48 -11.00
N MET A 231 -3.03 -15.78 -10.47
CA MET A 231 -3.18 -14.47 -9.83
C MET A 231 -2.44 -13.34 -10.61
N PRO A 232 -3.11 -12.66 -11.56
CA PRO A 232 -2.48 -11.66 -12.45
C PRO A 232 -1.72 -10.53 -11.73
N HIS A 233 -2.25 -10.07 -10.59
CA HIS A 233 -1.69 -8.90 -9.91
C HIS A 233 -0.41 -9.18 -9.10
N GLY A 234 -0.04 -10.45 -8.87
CA GLY A 234 1.10 -10.77 -7.99
C GLY A 234 1.60 -12.22 -7.95
N GLY A 235 1.00 -13.13 -8.71
CA GLY A 235 1.24 -14.57 -8.60
C GLY A 235 2.50 -15.09 -9.30
N MET A 236 3.13 -14.27 -10.16
CA MET A 236 4.22 -14.73 -10.99
C MET A 236 5.45 -15.14 -10.16
N LEU A 237 6.05 -16.26 -10.57
CA LEU A 237 7.35 -16.71 -10.15
C LEU A 237 8.27 -16.87 -11.37
N THR A 238 9.55 -16.53 -11.22
CA THR A 238 10.51 -16.48 -12.32
C THR A 238 11.97 -16.52 -11.81
N THR A 239 12.93 -16.50 -12.73
CA THR A 239 14.39 -16.45 -12.46
C THR A 239 14.97 -15.10 -12.88
N GLY A 240 16.21 -14.80 -12.46
CA GLY A 240 16.93 -13.62 -12.94
C GLY A 240 17.14 -13.65 -14.45
N SER A 241 17.50 -14.81 -14.99
CA SER A 241 17.77 -14.97 -16.42
C SER A 241 16.56 -14.69 -17.29
N ASP A 242 15.37 -15.14 -16.87
CA ASP A 242 14.14 -14.86 -17.60
C ASP A 242 13.74 -13.39 -17.53
N MET A 243 13.91 -12.75 -16.37
CA MET A 243 13.68 -11.31 -16.24
C MET A 243 14.63 -10.48 -17.12
N ALA A 244 15.88 -10.93 -17.30
CA ALA A 244 16.81 -10.30 -18.23
C ALA A 244 16.26 -10.27 -19.67
N LYS A 245 15.67 -11.38 -20.12
CA LYS A 245 15.07 -11.51 -21.47
C LYS A 245 13.90 -10.55 -21.64
N PHE A 246 13.02 -10.44 -20.64
CA PHE A 246 11.90 -9.48 -20.69
C PHE A 246 12.39 -8.03 -20.74
N MET A 247 13.32 -7.64 -19.88
CA MET A 247 13.88 -6.28 -19.88
C MET A 247 14.55 -5.95 -21.23
N LEU A 248 15.34 -6.87 -21.78
CA LEU A 248 15.95 -6.70 -23.10
C LEU A 248 14.89 -6.56 -24.20
N ALA A 249 13.83 -7.36 -24.17
CA ALA A 249 12.76 -7.28 -25.14
C ALA A 249 12.04 -5.94 -25.08
N TYR A 250 11.71 -5.47 -23.88
CA TYR A 250 11.02 -4.19 -23.68
C TYR A 250 11.87 -3.01 -24.13
N LEU A 251 13.13 -2.93 -23.67
CA LEU A 251 14.07 -1.87 -24.06
C LEU A 251 14.39 -1.89 -25.56
N ASN A 252 14.34 -3.05 -26.19
CA ASN A 252 14.43 -3.21 -27.64
C ASN A 252 13.05 -3.18 -28.32
N LYS A 253 12.15 -2.31 -27.84
CA LYS A 253 10.89 -1.95 -28.50
C LYS A 253 10.00 -3.16 -28.79
N GLY A 254 9.95 -4.10 -27.85
CA GLY A 254 9.10 -5.29 -27.86
C GLY A 254 9.71 -6.51 -28.55
N LYS A 255 11.02 -6.52 -28.83
CA LYS A 255 11.71 -7.60 -29.57
C LYS A 255 12.91 -8.19 -28.83
N LEU A 256 13.05 -9.50 -28.88
CA LEU A 256 14.27 -10.21 -28.50
C LEU A 256 14.73 -11.10 -29.67
N GLY A 257 15.85 -10.75 -30.29
CA GLY A 257 16.25 -11.32 -31.58
C GLY A 257 15.15 -11.11 -32.62
N ASP A 258 14.74 -12.19 -33.30
CA ASP A 258 13.69 -12.16 -34.33
C ASP A 258 12.26 -12.26 -33.75
N ARG A 259 12.11 -12.45 -32.43
CA ARG A 259 10.83 -12.66 -31.77
C ARG A 259 10.29 -11.33 -31.26
N ARG A 260 9.02 -11.02 -31.56
CA ARG A 260 8.31 -9.82 -31.11
C ARG A 260 7.15 -10.22 -30.19
N ILE A 261 7.01 -9.54 -29.07
CA ILE A 261 5.84 -9.66 -28.17
C ILE A 261 4.90 -8.45 -28.23
N LEU A 262 5.40 -7.26 -28.57
CA LEU A 262 4.63 -6.03 -28.71
C LEU A 262 5.19 -5.19 -29.87
N GLN A 263 4.36 -4.39 -30.53
CA GLN A 263 4.81 -3.38 -31.49
C GLN A 263 5.53 -2.23 -30.78
N GLU A 264 6.37 -1.52 -31.53
CA GLU A 264 7.14 -0.38 -30.99
C GLU A 264 6.23 0.70 -30.41
N ASP A 265 5.20 1.11 -31.16
CA ASP A 265 4.23 2.11 -30.72
C ASP A 265 3.52 1.69 -29.43
N THR A 266 3.23 0.40 -29.27
CA THR A 266 2.58 -0.13 -28.09
C THR A 266 3.50 -0.19 -26.88
N VAL A 267 4.79 -0.50 -27.07
CA VAL A 267 5.79 -0.37 -25.99
C VAL A 267 5.92 1.07 -25.55
N ASN A 268 5.98 2.02 -26.50
CA ASN A 268 6.04 3.44 -26.20
C ASN A 268 4.78 3.91 -25.46
N GLU A 269 3.60 3.49 -25.90
CA GLU A 269 2.34 3.83 -25.24
C GLU A 269 2.26 3.24 -23.83
N MET A 270 2.71 1.99 -23.66
CA MET A 270 2.76 1.33 -22.35
C MET A 270 3.70 2.06 -21.38
N GLY A 271 4.83 2.57 -21.89
CA GLY A 271 5.86 3.24 -21.11
C GLY A 271 5.64 4.74 -20.91
N LYS A 272 4.58 5.34 -21.47
CA LYS A 272 4.26 6.76 -21.36
C LYS A 272 3.51 7.08 -20.05
N THR A 273 3.74 8.27 -19.50
CA THR A 273 2.94 8.76 -18.36
C THR A 273 1.48 8.98 -18.77
N HIS A 274 0.56 8.28 -18.11
CA HIS A 274 -0.89 8.39 -18.32
C HIS A 274 -1.60 9.06 -17.15
N LEU A 275 -1.01 8.98 -15.96
CA LEU A 275 -1.53 9.64 -14.77
C LEU A 275 -0.42 10.37 -14.04
N ALA A 276 -0.65 11.65 -13.77
CA ALA A 276 0.22 12.47 -12.96
C ALA A 276 -0.64 13.45 -12.16
N ILE A 277 -0.38 13.56 -10.86
CA ILE A 277 -0.98 14.62 -10.03
C ILE A 277 -0.41 15.99 -10.42
N HIS A 278 0.85 16.01 -10.87
CA HIS A 278 1.57 17.18 -11.34
C HIS A 278 2.55 16.77 -12.45
N PRO A 279 2.79 17.58 -13.50
CA PRO A 279 3.70 17.20 -14.60
C PRO A 279 5.12 16.77 -14.18
N LYS A 280 5.62 17.29 -13.05
CA LYS A 280 6.93 16.95 -12.46
C LYS A 280 6.88 15.82 -11.42
N MET A 281 5.72 15.19 -11.25
CA MET A 281 5.46 14.14 -10.27
C MET A 281 4.46 13.12 -10.87
N PRO A 282 4.91 12.33 -11.86
CA PRO A 282 4.08 11.30 -12.47
C PRO A 282 3.69 10.20 -11.47
N ASN A 283 2.56 9.52 -11.69
CA ASN A 283 2.06 8.43 -10.83
C ASN A 283 2.12 7.09 -11.57
N MET A 284 1.51 7.00 -12.75
CA MET A 284 1.36 5.74 -13.49
C MET A 284 1.62 5.89 -14.99
N ALA A 285 2.28 4.87 -15.52
CA ALA A 285 2.20 4.44 -16.92
C ALA A 285 1.40 3.12 -16.97
N TYR A 286 1.23 2.48 -18.12
CA TYR A 286 0.48 1.22 -18.17
C TYR A 286 1.32 0.05 -17.65
N GLY A 287 0.98 -0.42 -16.45
CA GLY A 287 1.68 -1.51 -15.76
C GLY A 287 2.95 -1.08 -15.00
N PHE A 288 3.46 0.13 -15.25
CA PHE A 288 4.60 0.72 -14.54
C PHE A 288 4.17 1.89 -13.64
N GLU A 289 4.94 2.09 -12.57
CA GLU A 289 4.80 3.18 -11.62
C GLU A 289 6.06 4.04 -11.60
N TYR A 290 5.95 5.22 -10.99
CA TYR A 290 7.07 6.12 -10.75
C TYR A 290 7.39 6.17 -9.25
N ALA A 291 7.95 5.08 -8.71
CA ALA A 291 8.42 5.01 -7.32
C ALA A 291 9.87 5.50 -7.21
N LEU A 292 10.30 5.97 -6.03
CA LEU A 292 11.67 6.41 -5.75
C LEU A 292 12.16 7.59 -6.64
N GLN A 293 11.24 8.48 -7.04
CA GLN A 293 11.52 9.58 -7.98
C GLN A 293 12.62 10.54 -7.47
N ASP A 294 12.79 10.64 -6.15
CA ASP A 294 13.81 11.48 -5.53
C ASP A 294 15.25 11.00 -5.85
N HIS A 295 15.40 9.77 -6.36
CA HIS A 295 16.68 9.18 -6.76
C HIS A 295 16.81 9.02 -8.28
N TYR A 296 15.91 9.62 -9.08
CA TYR A 296 15.98 9.48 -10.54
C TYR A 296 17.12 10.27 -11.17
N ASN A 297 17.70 11.23 -10.45
CA ASN A 297 18.83 12.04 -10.91
C ASN A 297 18.59 12.67 -12.30
N GLY A 298 17.36 13.13 -12.54
CA GLY A 298 16.94 13.75 -13.80
C GLY A 298 16.65 12.76 -14.95
N GLN A 299 16.75 11.45 -14.73
CA GLN A 299 16.46 10.44 -15.73
C GLN A 299 14.96 10.14 -15.84
N TYR A 300 14.52 9.76 -17.04
CA TYR A 300 13.23 9.10 -17.22
C TYR A 300 13.32 7.62 -16.81
N VAL A 301 12.71 7.28 -15.67
CA VAL A 301 12.67 5.91 -15.14
C VAL A 301 11.23 5.46 -15.04
N ILE A 302 10.95 4.26 -15.56
CA ILE A 302 9.72 3.52 -15.30
C ILE A 302 10.06 2.26 -14.53
N GLY A 303 9.25 1.90 -13.55
CA GLY A 303 9.56 0.74 -12.73
C GLY A 303 8.34 0.07 -12.14
N LYS A 304 8.59 -1.00 -11.39
CA LYS A 304 7.58 -1.64 -10.56
C LYS A 304 8.25 -2.34 -9.39
N GLY A 305 7.85 -1.97 -8.18
CA GLY A 305 8.15 -2.70 -6.96
C GLY A 305 7.13 -3.82 -6.71
N GLY A 306 7.56 -4.84 -5.98
CA GLY A 306 6.71 -5.92 -5.50
C GLY A 306 7.09 -6.37 -4.11
N ALA A 307 6.07 -6.73 -3.32
CA ALA A 307 6.21 -7.45 -2.07
C ALA A 307 5.11 -8.52 -2.00
N ALA A 308 5.46 -9.74 -1.61
CA ALA A 308 4.54 -10.85 -1.47
C ALA A 308 4.61 -11.44 -0.04
N PRO A 309 3.55 -12.14 0.41
CA PRO A 309 3.58 -12.90 1.65
C PRO A 309 4.80 -13.85 1.72
N GLY A 310 5.22 -14.18 2.93
CA GLY A 310 6.41 -15.01 3.14
C GLY A 310 7.74 -14.28 2.88
N GLY A 311 7.74 -12.96 2.71
CA GLY A 311 8.96 -12.16 2.70
C GLY A 311 9.62 -11.99 1.34
N PHE A 312 8.95 -12.28 0.21
CA PHE A 312 9.56 -12.00 -1.09
C PHE A 312 9.42 -10.53 -1.47
N THR A 313 10.52 -9.90 -1.87
CA THR A 313 10.52 -8.52 -2.35
C THR A 313 11.25 -8.42 -3.67
N SER A 314 10.71 -7.61 -4.59
CA SER A 314 11.24 -7.40 -5.93
C SER A 314 11.19 -5.93 -6.33
N CYS A 315 12.03 -5.56 -7.29
CA CYS A 315 11.94 -4.31 -8.01
C CYS A 315 12.52 -4.48 -9.41
N MET A 316 11.83 -3.94 -10.40
CA MET A 316 12.36 -3.76 -11.75
C MET A 316 12.32 -2.27 -12.09
N TRP A 317 13.39 -1.75 -12.68
CA TRP A 317 13.40 -0.40 -13.23
C TRP A 317 14.07 -0.39 -14.60
N LEU A 318 13.54 0.42 -15.49
CA LEU A 318 14.01 0.62 -16.86
C LEU A 318 14.27 2.10 -17.08
N LEU A 319 15.34 2.40 -17.81
CA LEU A 319 15.68 3.71 -18.33
C LEU A 319 15.62 3.62 -19.86
N PRO A 320 14.43 3.75 -20.49
CA PRO A 320 14.27 3.55 -21.92
C PRO A 320 15.20 4.41 -22.76
N GLU A 321 15.38 5.69 -22.37
CA GLU A 321 16.26 6.64 -23.06
C GLU A 321 17.74 6.24 -23.00
N GLN A 322 18.14 5.50 -21.96
CA GLN A 322 19.51 5.03 -21.76
C GLN A 322 19.72 3.59 -22.22
N ASN A 323 18.69 2.95 -22.78
CA ASN A 323 18.64 1.54 -23.15
C ASN A 323 19.22 0.64 -22.05
N ALA A 324 18.83 0.90 -20.81
CA ALA A 324 19.35 0.26 -19.61
C ALA A 324 18.23 -0.17 -18.68
N GLY A 325 18.45 -1.20 -17.88
CA GLY A 325 17.49 -1.65 -16.89
C GLY A 325 18.11 -2.59 -15.88
N ALA A 326 17.44 -2.74 -14.76
CA ALA A 326 17.86 -3.69 -13.74
C ALA A 326 16.68 -4.26 -12.97
N PHE A 327 16.92 -5.44 -12.42
CA PHE A 327 15.96 -6.22 -11.66
C PHE A 327 16.63 -6.80 -10.42
N ILE A 328 15.98 -6.65 -9.28
CA ILE A 328 16.36 -7.30 -8.03
C ILE A 328 15.18 -8.08 -7.46
N VAL A 329 15.45 -9.27 -6.93
CA VAL A 329 14.48 -10.04 -6.13
C VAL A 329 15.20 -10.75 -4.99
N TYR A 330 14.58 -10.79 -3.82
CA TYR A 330 15.15 -11.37 -2.61
C TYR A 330 14.08 -11.94 -1.68
N ASN A 331 14.49 -12.82 -0.77
CA ASN A 331 13.59 -13.66 0.04
C ASN A 331 13.42 -13.19 1.49
N LYS A 332 13.52 -11.89 1.75
CA LYS A 332 13.09 -11.25 3.00
C LYS A 332 12.53 -9.84 2.73
N SER A 333 11.52 -9.41 3.48
CA SER A 333 11.02 -8.03 3.39
C SER A 333 11.95 -7.06 4.11
N GLU A 334 12.75 -6.30 3.36
CA GLU A 334 13.75 -5.34 3.86
C GLU A 334 13.94 -4.19 2.84
N ASN A 335 14.64 -3.12 3.24
CA ASN A 335 14.87 -1.93 2.40
C ASN A 335 15.95 -2.08 1.30
N LEU A 336 16.30 -3.32 0.92
CA LEU A 336 17.41 -3.60 0.00
C LEU A 336 17.20 -3.00 -1.40
N ARG A 337 15.96 -3.05 -1.93
CA ARG A 337 15.66 -2.56 -3.28
C ARG A 337 15.86 -1.04 -3.43
N ASP A 338 15.49 -0.26 -2.41
CA ASP A 338 15.61 1.19 -2.45
C ASP A 338 17.10 1.59 -2.32
N MET A 339 17.83 0.91 -1.44
CA MET A 339 19.28 1.09 -1.27
C MET A 339 20.06 0.81 -2.56
N ILE A 340 19.77 -0.31 -3.25
CA ILE A 340 20.49 -0.65 -4.48
C ILE A 340 20.07 0.24 -5.65
N PHE A 341 18.79 0.63 -5.73
CA PHE A 341 18.31 1.57 -6.74
C PHE A 341 19.04 2.89 -6.61
N LYS A 342 19.06 3.48 -5.40
CA LYS A 342 19.78 4.72 -5.13
C LYS A 342 21.27 4.60 -5.48
N ALA A 343 21.94 3.53 -5.01
CA ALA A 343 23.37 3.33 -5.29
C ALA A 343 23.67 3.16 -6.78
N PHE A 344 22.77 2.49 -7.52
CA PHE A 344 22.87 2.31 -8.96
C PHE A 344 22.72 3.65 -9.70
N MET A 345 21.70 4.44 -9.34
CA MET A 345 21.44 5.75 -9.93
C MET A 345 22.58 6.72 -9.62
N ASP A 346 23.08 6.78 -8.39
CA ASP A 346 24.18 7.66 -8.00
C ASP A 346 25.50 7.33 -8.73
N ARG A 347 25.76 6.04 -8.98
CA ARG A 347 27.01 5.62 -9.67
C ARG A 347 26.95 5.85 -11.17
N TYR A 348 25.85 5.47 -11.82
CA TYR A 348 25.78 5.39 -13.29
C TYR A 348 25.08 6.57 -13.94
N TYR A 349 24.22 7.26 -13.19
CA TYR A 349 23.46 8.41 -13.65
C TYR A 349 23.44 9.49 -12.56
N PRO A 350 24.61 10.00 -12.11
CA PRO A 350 24.69 10.95 -11.02
C PRO A 350 23.91 12.24 -11.33
N LYS A 351 23.27 12.81 -10.30
CA LYS A 351 22.58 14.11 -10.41
C LYS A 351 23.59 15.17 -10.85
N GLN A 352 23.23 15.98 -11.84
CA GLN A 352 24.07 17.11 -12.25
C GLN A 352 24.03 18.20 -11.17
N GLU A 353 25.19 18.58 -10.62
CA GLU A 353 25.31 19.50 -9.47
C GLU A 353 24.84 20.95 -9.74
N ASN A 354 24.49 21.31 -10.97
CA ASN A 354 24.35 22.70 -11.39
C ASN A 354 22.91 23.27 -11.33
N GLU A 355 21.88 22.48 -11.02
CA GLU A 355 20.53 23.00 -10.86
C GLU A 355 20.22 23.30 -9.39
N LYS A 356 20.48 24.55 -8.95
CA LYS A 356 19.92 25.03 -7.70
C LYS A 356 18.39 25.05 -7.83
N GLN A 357 17.71 24.31 -6.96
CA GLN A 357 16.25 24.34 -6.89
C GLN A 357 15.77 25.77 -6.65
N ALA A 358 15.00 26.30 -7.59
CA ALA A 358 14.36 27.59 -7.43
C ALA A 358 13.12 27.42 -6.54
N TYR A 359 13.03 28.19 -5.47
CA TYR A 359 11.86 28.26 -4.62
C TYR A 359 11.01 29.48 -5.01
N LEU A 360 9.70 29.30 -5.00
CA LEU A 360 8.75 30.38 -5.17
C LEU A 360 8.57 31.12 -3.85
N ALA A 361 8.32 32.42 -3.91
CA ALA A 361 7.92 33.21 -2.75
C ALA A 361 6.40 33.31 -2.73
N LEU A 362 5.72 32.36 -2.05
CA LEU A 362 4.28 32.45 -1.82
C LEU A 362 4.00 33.13 -0.48
N THR A 363 3.01 34.03 -0.48
CA THR A 363 2.52 34.64 0.76
C THR A 363 1.72 33.63 1.59
N ARG A 364 1.63 33.86 2.90
CA ARG A 364 0.80 33.04 3.78
C ARG A 364 -0.66 32.96 3.29
N ASP A 365 -1.22 34.06 2.79
CA ASP A 365 -2.60 34.08 2.29
C ASP A 365 -2.79 33.20 1.06
N GLN A 366 -1.79 33.15 0.16
CA GLN A 366 -1.80 32.20 -0.97
C GLN A 366 -1.68 30.75 -0.50
N LEU A 367 -0.98 30.49 0.61
CA LEU A 367 -0.82 29.16 1.18
C LEU A 367 -2.04 28.65 1.95
N ARG A 368 -2.94 29.54 2.42
CA ARG A 368 -4.14 29.15 3.17
C ARG A 368 -5.03 28.14 2.44
N ARG A 369 -5.06 28.17 1.11
CA ARG A 369 -5.83 27.20 0.31
C ARG A 369 -5.37 25.74 0.50
N PHE A 370 -4.13 25.52 0.93
CA PHE A 370 -3.57 24.19 1.20
C PHE A 370 -3.84 23.73 2.65
N GLU A 371 -4.22 24.64 3.56
CA GLU A 371 -4.51 24.28 4.96
C GLU A 371 -5.68 23.30 5.06
N GLY A 372 -5.57 22.30 5.93
CA GLY A 372 -6.63 21.35 6.19
C GLY A 372 -6.13 19.96 6.58
N VAL A 373 -7.07 19.03 6.63
CA VAL A 373 -6.81 17.61 6.92
C VAL A 373 -6.93 16.83 5.62
N TYR A 374 -5.88 16.10 5.29
CA TYR A 374 -5.82 15.23 4.12
C TYR A 374 -5.79 13.78 4.59
N ARG A 375 -6.59 12.92 3.96
CA ARG A 375 -6.64 11.49 4.29
C ARG A 375 -6.34 10.68 3.04
N ASP A 376 -5.39 9.75 3.15
CA ASP A 376 -5.09 8.83 2.06
C ASP A 376 -6.33 8.00 1.68
N VAL A 377 -6.64 7.91 0.37
CA VAL A 377 -7.86 7.22 -0.10
C VAL A 377 -7.72 5.68 -0.10
N ARG A 378 -6.53 5.15 0.19
CA ARG A 378 -6.24 3.72 0.31
C ARG A 378 -6.00 3.30 1.75
N ILE A 379 -5.21 4.05 2.51
CA ILE A 379 -4.81 3.71 3.88
C ILE A 379 -5.38 4.77 4.83
N SER A 380 -6.59 4.56 5.34
CA SER A 380 -7.39 5.62 5.97
C SER A 380 -6.80 6.25 7.24
N TYR A 381 -5.88 5.56 7.93
CA TYR A 381 -5.18 6.12 9.10
C TYR A 381 -4.00 7.03 8.72
N LEU A 382 -3.56 7.04 7.45
CA LEU A 382 -2.57 7.98 6.95
C LEU A 382 -3.24 9.33 6.74
N ILE A 383 -3.05 10.19 7.74
CA ILE A 383 -3.66 11.51 7.83
C ILE A 383 -2.54 12.54 7.87
N THR A 384 -2.61 13.52 6.97
CA THR A 384 -1.69 14.67 6.96
C THR A 384 -2.45 15.95 7.27
N ARG A 385 -2.01 16.66 8.31
CA ARG A 385 -2.56 17.96 8.70
C ARG A 385 -1.61 19.05 8.21
N ILE A 386 -2.15 20.01 7.45
CA ILE A 386 -1.36 21.05 6.81
C ILE A 386 -1.74 22.42 7.36
N HIS A 387 -0.74 23.22 7.71
CA HIS A 387 -0.87 24.60 8.14
C HIS A 387 0.09 25.52 7.36
N ALA A 388 -0.33 26.75 7.06
CA ALA A 388 0.49 27.74 6.39
C ALA A 388 1.31 28.54 7.43
N ALA A 389 2.63 28.40 7.37
CA ALA A 389 3.55 29.13 8.24
C ALA A 389 3.72 30.60 7.80
N PRO A 390 4.02 31.52 8.74
CA PRO A 390 4.22 32.94 8.41
C PRO A 390 5.38 33.23 7.44
N ASP A 391 6.32 32.32 7.32
CA ASP A 391 7.54 32.44 6.50
C ASP A 391 7.36 31.95 5.05
N GLY A 392 6.14 31.66 4.62
CA GLY A 392 5.85 31.22 3.26
C GLY A 392 6.09 29.73 3.02
N GLN A 393 6.06 28.91 4.07
CA GLN A 393 6.18 27.46 4.00
C GLN A 393 4.88 26.76 4.44
N LEU A 394 4.72 25.49 4.03
CA LEU A 394 3.74 24.60 4.62
C LEU A 394 4.38 23.83 5.77
N VAL A 395 3.63 23.64 6.85
CA VAL A 395 3.93 22.70 7.93
C VAL A 395 2.99 21.51 7.76
N LEU A 396 3.55 20.32 7.65
CA LEU A 396 2.81 19.07 7.51
C LEU A 396 3.05 18.21 8.75
N GLU A 397 1.99 17.69 9.35
CA GLU A 397 2.04 16.80 10.50
C GLU A 397 1.29 15.50 10.20
N ASN A 398 2.00 14.38 10.27
CA ASN A 398 1.46 13.04 10.02
C ASN A 398 2.19 11.98 10.86
N ILE A 399 1.94 10.71 10.57
CA ILE A 399 2.55 9.58 11.29
C ILE A 399 4.09 9.48 11.13
N MET A 400 4.66 10.15 10.13
CA MET A 400 6.12 10.23 9.95
C MET A 400 6.74 11.40 10.74
N GLY A 401 5.91 12.21 11.40
CA GLY A 401 6.32 13.35 12.20
C GLY A 401 5.92 14.68 11.57
N LYS A 402 6.61 15.73 12.01
CA LYS A 402 6.41 17.10 11.54
C LYS A 402 7.49 17.45 10.54
N GLN A 403 7.08 17.97 9.39
CA GLN A 403 7.98 18.40 8.31
C GLN A 403 7.56 19.77 7.78
N THR A 404 8.51 20.49 7.17
CA THR A 404 8.23 21.74 6.46
C THR A 404 8.45 21.56 4.96
N ALA A 405 7.66 22.24 4.15
CA ALA A 405 7.76 22.17 2.70
C ALA A 405 7.71 23.56 2.05
N LYS A 406 8.66 23.80 1.14
CA LYS A 406 8.82 25.05 0.39
C LYS A 406 8.22 24.92 -1.00
N PRO A 407 7.51 25.94 -1.51
CA PRO A 407 6.94 25.88 -2.84
C PRO A 407 8.04 25.97 -3.91
N ILE A 408 7.96 25.08 -4.91
CA ILE A 408 8.82 25.06 -6.10
C ILE A 408 8.03 25.24 -7.41
N ASP A 409 6.70 25.14 -7.32
CA ASP A 409 5.70 25.39 -8.36
C ASP A 409 4.37 25.77 -7.64
N PRO A 410 3.38 26.47 -8.23
CA PRO A 410 2.15 26.81 -7.51
C PRO A 410 1.37 25.63 -6.90
N LEU A 411 1.58 24.40 -7.36
CA LEU A 411 0.98 23.17 -6.82
C LEU A 411 2.03 22.10 -6.48
N LEU A 412 3.30 22.47 -6.35
CA LEU A 412 4.39 21.53 -6.04
C LEU A 412 5.31 22.14 -4.99
N PHE A 413 5.60 21.33 -3.98
CA PHE A 413 6.44 21.68 -2.84
C PHE A 413 7.54 20.65 -2.67
N GLU A 414 8.61 21.05 -2.01
CA GLU A 414 9.75 20.21 -1.65
C GLU A 414 9.98 20.33 -0.15
N ASP A 415 10.09 19.20 0.54
CA ASP A 415 10.40 19.17 1.97
C ASP A 415 11.90 19.34 2.25
N GLU A 416 12.25 19.38 3.53
CA GLU A 416 13.64 19.53 3.98
C GLU A 416 14.56 18.36 3.62
N HIS A 417 14.00 17.23 3.17
CA HIS A 417 14.74 16.06 2.70
C HIS A 417 14.85 16.02 1.16
N GLY A 418 14.26 16.99 0.46
CA GLY A 418 14.23 17.03 -1.00
C GLY A 418 13.11 16.19 -1.62
N SER A 419 12.21 15.64 -0.81
CA SER A 419 11.06 14.87 -1.29
C SER A 419 9.93 15.81 -1.71
N LYS A 420 9.28 15.45 -2.82
CA LYS A 420 8.24 16.28 -3.44
C LYS A 420 6.85 16.00 -2.87
N ILE A 421 6.05 17.05 -2.76
CA ILE A 421 4.63 17.03 -2.40
C ILE A 421 3.85 17.81 -3.44
N ALA A 422 2.94 17.15 -4.15
CA ALA A 422 2.11 17.76 -5.17
C ALA A 422 0.66 17.86 -4.74
N PHE A 423 -0.05 18.85 -5.29
CA PHE A 423 -1.46 19.08 -5.06
C PHE A 423 -2.26 19.13 -6.36
N LYS A 424 -3.51 18.65 -6.31
CA LYS A 424 -4.48 18.82 -7.39
C LYS A 424 -5.55 19.80 -6.95
N ALA A 425 -5.77 20.83 -7.76
CA ALA A 425 -6.82 21.82 -7.54
C ALA A 425 -8.10 21.46 -8.31
N ASN A 426 -9.24 21.85 -7.74
CA ASN A 426 -10.51 21.93 -8.45
C ASN A 426 -10.49 23.10 -9.45
N PRO A 427 -11.43 23.13 -10.43
CA PRO A 427 -11.56 24.24 -11.38
C PRO A 427 -11.76 25.62 -10.73
N ASP A 428 -12.34 25.67 -9.52
CA ASP A 428 -12.55 26.89 -8.74
C ASP A 428 -11.30 27.35 -7.96
N GLY A 429 -10.20 26.59 -8.04
CA GLY A 429 -8.97 26.87 -7.30
C GLY A 429 -8.94 26.34 -5.87
N SER A 430 -9.97 25.67 -5.37
CA SER A 430 -9.84 24.94 -4.10
C SER A 430 -8.88 23.75 -4.27
N ILE A 431 -8.21 23.30 -3.21
CA ILE A 431 -7.37 22.10 -3.25
C ILE A 431 -8.22 20.87 -2.96
N ALA A 432 -8.13 19.85 -3.82
CA ALA A 432 -8.89 18.61 -3.71
C ALA A 432 -8.04 17.44 -3.21
N TYR A 433 -6.81 17.31 -3.73
CA TYR A 433 -5.93 16.19 -3.39
C TYR A 433 -4.50 16.63 -3.13
N MET A 434 -3.76 15.80 -2.40
CA MET A 434 -2.31 15.83 -2.29
C MET A 434 -1.70 14.46 -2.61
N TYR A 435 -0.41 14.44 -2.91
CA TYR A 435 0.38 13.23 -3.07
C TYR A 435 1.82 13.51 -2.65
N SER A 436 2.47 12.54 -2.00
CA SER A 436 3.86 12.62 -1.57
C SER A 436 4.62 11.38 -2.05
N ASN A 437 5.89 11.54 -2.42
CA ASN A 437 6.76 10.41 -2.75
C ASN A 437 7.02 9.49 -1.53
N ALA A 438 6.81 10.00 -0.31
CA ALA A 438 6.93 9.22 0.91
C ALA A 438 5.84 8.13 1.06
N ASP A 439 4.68 8.32 0.43
CA ASP A 439 3.61 7.32 0.37
C ASP A 439 3.06 7.21 -1.07
N PRO A 440 3.68 6.39 -1.92
CA PRO A 440 3.33 6.32 -3.34
C PRO A 440 2.08 5.47 -3.62
N THR A 441 1.29 5.13 -2.59
CA THR A 441 0.22 4.13 -2.74
C THR A 441 -1.14 4.71 -3.14
N ALA A 442 -1.42 5.97 -2.85
CA ALA A 442 -2.62 6.66 -3.33
C ALA A 442 -2.47 8.18 -3.23
N TRP A 443 -3.43 8.93 -3.77
CA TRP A 443 -3.59 10.34 -3.41
C TRP A 443 -4.35 10.47 -2.09
N ALA A 444 -4.07 11.53 -1.34
CA ALA A 444 -4.84 11.89 -0.16
C ALA A 444 -5.86 12.99 -0.50
N GLU A 445 -7.11 12.77 -0.12
CA GLU A 445 -8.22 13.71 -0.31
C GLU A 445 -8.24 14.77 0.78
N LYS A 446 -8.49 16.02 0.42
CA LYS A 446 -8.73 17.10 1.38
C LYS A 446 -10.13 16.95 1.97
N LEU A 447 -10.22 16.76 3.27
CA LEU A 447 -11.49 16.60 3.97
C LEU A 447 -12.16 17.96 4.21
N GLY A 448 -13.46 18.01 3.94
CA GLY A 448 -14.30 19.16 4.28
C GLY A 448 -14.47 19.33 5.78
N THR A 449 -15.04 20.46 6.20
CA THR A 449 -15.44 20.69 7.59
C THR A 449 -16.87 20.19 7.79
N PRO A 450 -17.11 19.18 8.65
CA PRO A 450 -18.47 18.69 8.87
C PRO A 450 -19.32 19.71 9.66
N GLU A 451 -20.63 19.53 9.64
CA GLU A 451 -21.55 20.27 10.51
C GLU A 451 -21.22 20.02 11.99
N ARG A 452 -21.53 20.99 12.85
CA ARG A 452 -21.31 20.86 14.29
C ARG A 452 -22.44 20.07 14.94
N PHE A 453 -22.09 19.26 15.94
CA PHE A 453 -23.08 18.66 16.82
C PHE A 453 -23.83 19.75 17.61
N ASN A 454 -25.14 19.58 17.78
CA ASN A 454 -25.98 20.60 18.40
C ASN A 454 -25.78 20.73 19.93
N ASP A 455 -25.11 19.76 20.56
CA ASP A 455 -24.85 19.67 21.99
C ASP A 455 -23.39 19.93 22.37
N ILE A 456 -22.54 20.31 21.41
CA ILE A 456 -21.12 20.63 21.64
C ILE A 456 -20.86 22.11 21.35
N GLY A 457 -20.74 22.92 22.43
CA GLY A 457 -20.43 24.35 22.34
C GLY A 457 -18.93 24.64 22.19
N ASP A 458 -18.56 25.85 21.74
CA ASP A 458 -17.17 26.29 21.48
C ASP A 458 -16.21 26.14 22.68
N ALA A 459 -16.72 26.23 23.90
CA ALA A 459 -15.94 26.12 25.13
C ALA A 459 -15.85 24.69 25.68
N HIS A 460 -16.41 23.69 24.99
CA HIS A 460 -16.43 22.31 25.45
C HIS A 460 -15.00 21.73 25.51
N PRO A 461 -14.55 21.11 26.63
CA PRO A 461 -13.17 20.69 26.81
C PRO A 461 -12.70 19.61 25.82
N TYR A 462 -13.64 18.87 25.22
CA TYR A 462 -13.37 17.83 24.21
C TYR A 462 -13.64 18.27 22.76
N ILE A 463 -13.90 19.56 22.51
CA ILE A 463 -14.34 20.04 21.20
C ILE A 463 -13.38 19.64 20.06
N GLU A 464 -12.07 19.83 20.26
CA GLU A 464 -11.08 19.48 19.23
C GLU A 464 -11.14 17.99 18.85
N TYR A 465 -11.24 17.12 19.85
CA TYR A 465 -11.27 15.67 19.67
C TYR A 465 -12.52 15.21 18.92
N ILE A 466 -13.67 15.71 19.37
CA ILE A 466 -14.98 15.34 18.82
C ILE A 466 -15.11 15.82 17.37
N HIS A 467 -14.80 17.08 17.09
CA HIS A 467 -14.86 17.61 15.72
C HIS A 467 -13.81 16.98 14.81
N GLY A 468 -12.60 16.73 15.33
CA GLY A 468 -11.53 16.07 14.59
C GLY A 468 -11.94 14.68 14.12
N LEU A 469 -12.50 13.85 15.00
CA LEU A 469 -13.01 12.52 14.60
C LEU A 469 -14.24 12.60 13.71
N HIS A 470 -15.09 13.62 13.87
CA HIS A 470 -16.25 13.80 13.00
C HIS A 470 -15.79 14.15 11.58
N GLN A 471 -14.76 14.99 11.44
CA GLN A 471 -14.15 15.32 10.16
C GLN A 471 -13.55 14.09 9.48
N LEU A 472 -12.98 13.17 10.25
CA LEU A 472 -12.49 11.88 9.76
C LEU A 472 -13.61 10.87 9.46
N GLY A 473 -14.88 11.19 9.78
CA GLY A 473 -16.02 10.28 9.61
C GLY A 473 -16.01 9.08 10.56
N ILE A 474 -15.22 9.14 11.64
CA ILE A 474 -15.09 8.09 12.66
C ILE A 474 -16.28 8.15 13.62
N VAL A 475 -16.68 9.36 14.03
CA VAL A 475 -17.90 9.59 14.82
C VAL A 475 -18.96 10.29 13.98
N LYS A 476 -20.23 10.00 14.27
CA LYS A 476 -21.39 10.54 13.55
C LYS A 476 -22.41 11.09 14.54
N SER A 477 -23.27 11.97 14.05
CA SER A 477 -24.41 12.47 14.82
C SER A 477 -25.45 11.38 14.99
N LYS A 478 -26.17 11.46 16.10
CA LYS A 478 -27.42 10.75 16.27
C LYS A 478 -28.48 11.36 15.36
N ALA A 479 -29.64 10.70 15.26
CA ALA A 479 -30.76 11.13 14.43
C ALA A 479 -31.26 12.55 14.77
N ASP A 480 -31.06 13.01 16.02
CA ASP A 480 -31.42 14.34 16.50
C ASP A 480 -30.31 15.39 16.33
N GLY A 481 -29.17 15.03 15.74
CA GLY A 481 -28.02 15.92 15.53
C GLY A 481 -27.05 16.01 16.72
N ALA A 482 -27.30 15.29 17.81
CA ALA A 482 -26.45 15.31 19.01
C ALA A 482 -25.29 14.30 18.95
N PHE A 483 -24.23 14.57 19.70
CA PHE A 483 -23.13 13.64 19.96
C PHE A 483 -23.37 12.80 21.22
N GLY A 484 -23.86 13.42 22.30
CA GLY A 484 -24.04 12.82 23.62
C GLY A 484 -22.71 12.65 24.38
N PRO A 485 -21.94 13.70 24.66
CA PRO A 485 -20.54 13.61 25.13
C PRO A 485 -20.35 12.76 26.39
N GLU A 486 -21.24 12.89 27.37
CA GLU A 486 -21.18 12.20 28.68
C GLU A 486 -21.83 10.81 28.68
N GLU A 487 -22.43 10.40 27.56
CA GLU A 487 -23.07 9.10 27.49
C GLU A 487 -22.03 7.97 27.46
N PRO A 488 -22.31 6.83 28.12
CA PRO A 488 -21.43 5.67 28.05
C PRO A 488 -21.41 5.10 26.63
N LEU A 489 -20.21 4.73 26.16
CA LEU A 489 -20.02 4.08 24.87
C LEU A 489 -20.15 2.55 25.03
N THR A 490 -20.79 1.89 24.06
CA THR A 490 -20.86 0.42 24.05
C THR A 490 -19.61 -0.21 23.45
N ARG A 491 -19.39 -1.50 23.75
CA ARG A 491 -18.29 -2.29 23.15
C ARG A 491 -18.37 -2.34 21.63
N ALA A 492 -19.56 -2.51 21.06
CA ALA A 492 -19.76 -2.57 19.61
C ALA A 492 -19.41 -1.24 18.92
N GLU A 493 -19.88 -0.12 19.46
CA GLU A 493 -19.60 1.21 18.90
C GLU A 493 -18.11 1.55 18.94
N PHE A 494 -17.41 1.21 20.03
CA PHE A 494 -15.98 1.46 20.11
C PHE A 494 -15.20 0.66 19.06
N VAL A 495 -15.53 -0.62 18.87
CA VAL A 495 -14.90 -1.45 17.84
C VAL A 495 -15.20 -0.87 16.45
N GLU A 496 -16.43 -0.48 16.15
CA GLU A 496 -16.74 0.17 14.88
C GLU A 496 -15.88 1.43 14.66
N GLN A 497 -15.76 2.30 15.67
CA GLN A 497 -14.94 3.52 15.57
C GLN A 497 -13.46 3.20 15.30
N VAL A 498 -12.89 2.22 16.00
CA VAL A 498 -11.51 1.76 15.78
C VAL A 498 -11.33 1.24 14.35
N MET A 499 -12.23 0.39 13.88
CA MET A 499 -12.13 -0.21 12.54
C MET A 499 -12.31 0.84 11.43
N ARG A 500 -13.19 1.84 11.64
CA ARG A 500 -13.33 3.00 10.74
C ARG A 500 -12.07 3.85 10.70
N TRP A 501 -11.43 4.09 11.85
CA TRP A 501 -10.20 4.87 11.93
C TRP A 501 -9.07 4.21 11.13
N ILE A 502 -8.87 2.91 11.29
CA ILE A 502 -7.82 2.18 10.57
C ILE A 502 -8.21 1.78 9.14
N GLY A 503 -9.45 2.04 8.72
CA GLY A 503 -9.93 1.83 7.36
C GLY A 503 -10.18 0.36 6.97
N ILE A 504 -10.30 -0.55 7.95
CA ILE A 504 -10.57 -1.97 7.67
C ILE A 504 -12.08 -2.16 7.54
N PRO A 505 -12.60 -2.54 6.36
CA PRO A 505 -14.05 -2.66 6.15
C PRO A 505 -14.67 -3.78 6.99
N ALA A 506 -15.99 -3.69 7.17
CA ALA A 506 -16.78 -4.76 7.77
C ALA A 506 -16.64 -6.07 6.98
N SER A 507 -16.36 -7.16 7.68
CA SER A 507 -16.21 -8.49 7.09
C SER A 507 -17.53 -8.99 6.52
N LYS A 508 -17.44 -9.72 5.40
CA LYS A 508 -18.58 -10.45 4.80
C LYS A 508 -18.62 -11.91 5.26
N ASN A 509 -17.65 -12.34 6.07
CA ASN A 509 -17.62 -13.69 6.62
C ASN A 509 -18.70 -13.87 7.69
N ALA A 510 -19.04 -15.12 7.96
CA ALA A 510 -19.96 -15.46 9.05
C ALA A 510 -19.37 -15.00 10.40
N ALA A 511 -20.22 -14.49 11.28
CA ALA A 511 -19.78 -13.99 12.56
C ALA A 511 -19.32 -15.13 13.49
N LEU A 512 -18.19 -14.93 14.17
CA LEU A 512 -17.67 -15.89 15.13
C LEU A 512 -18.44 -15.88 16.46
N PHE A 513 -18.95 -14.70 16.87
CA PHE A 513 -19.67 -14.54 18.12
C PHE A 513 -21.16 -14.79 17.94
N LYS A 514 -21.78 -15.44 18.93
CA LYS A 514 -23.19 -15.86 18.85
C LYS A 514 -24.19 -14.74 19.08
N ASP A 515 -23.75 -13.61 19.64
CA ASP A 515 -24.59 -12.52 20.13
C ASP A 515 -24.51 -11.25 19.27
N ILE A 516 -23.92 -11.32 18.06
CA ILE A 516 -23.73 -10.14 17.20
C ILE A 516 -24.47 -10.18 15.86
N ASP A 517 -24.96 -11.34 15.38
CA ASP A 517 -25.49 -11.49 14.01
C ASP A 517 -26.61 -10.51 13.62
N ALA A 518 -27.41 -10.03 14.59
CA ALA A 518 -28.50 -9.11 14.34
C ALA A 518 -28.09 -7.62 14.39
N LEU A 519 -26.80 -7.32 14.59
CA LEU A 519 -26.30 -5.96 14.77
C LEU A 519 -25.72 -5.36 13.48
N PRO A 520 -25.93 -4.06 13.23
CA PRO A 520 -25.23 -3.34 12.16
C PRO A 520 -23.69 -3.43 12.29
N GLU A 521 -23.17 -3.55 13.51
CA GLU A 521 -21.75 -3.59 13.81
C GLU A 521 -21.11 -4.99 13.65
N ALA A 522 -21.90 -6.03 13.38
CA ALA A 522 -21.45 -7.43 13.37
C ALA A 522 -20.22 -7.65 12.48
N GLY A 523 -20.25 -7.11 11.26
CA GLY A 523 -19.14 -7.26 10.32
C GLY A 523 -17.86 -6.53 10.77
N TRP A 524 -17.96 -5.40 11.47
CA TRP A 524 -16.80 -4.70 12.02
C TRP A 524 -16.18 -5.46 13.19
N ILE A 525 -17.02 -6.03 14.05
CA ILE A 525 -16.59 -6.89 15.15
C ILE A 525 -15.89 -8.15 14.59
N GLN A 526 -16.45 -8.74 13.55
CA GLN A 526 -15.85 -9.89 12.87
C GLN A 526 -14.46 -9.53 12.30
N SER A 527 -14.33 -8.39 11.60
CA SER A 527 -13.03 -7.90 11.14
C SER A 527 -12.04 -7.71 12.29
N ALA A 528 -12.47 -7.15 13.42
CA ALA A 528 -11.58 -6.93 14.56
C ALA A 528 -11.02 -8.24 15.14
N VAL A 529 -11.74 -9.36 15.05
CA VAL A 529 -11.22 -10.69 15.41
C VAL A 529 -10.25 -11.20 14.35
N GLU A 530 -10.60 -11.08 13.06
CA GLU A 530 -9.79 -11.58 11.95
C GLU A 530 -8.40 -10.93 11.93
N TYR A 531 -8.31 -9.66 12.34
CA TYR A 531 -7.05 -8.93 12.49
C TYR A 531 -6.39 -9.08 13.88
N GLY A 532 -6.99 -9.84 14.80
CA GLY A 532 -6.43 -10.13 16.12
C GLY A 532 -6.50 -8.96 17.12
N PHE A 533 -7.31 -7.92 16.86
CA PHE A 533 -7.47 -6.79 17.76
C PHE A 533 -8.37 -7.15 18.96
N ILE A 534 -9.31 -8.06 18.77
CA ILE A 534 -10.10 -8.67 19.84
C ILE A 534 -9.97 -10.19 19.79
N ALA A 535 -10.02 -10.81 20.98
CA ALA A 535 -9.98 -12.26 21.12
C ALA A 535 -11.40 -12.82 21.30
N ALA A 536 -11.65 -14.01 20.77
CA ALA A 536 -12.87 -14.75 21.05
C ALA A 536 -12.78 -15.41 22.45
N PRO A 537 -13.66 -15.04 23.41
CA PRO A 537 -13.71 -15.70 24.70
C PRO A 537 -14.25 -17.12 24.56
N ALA A 538 -13.99 -17.96 25.56
CA ALA A 538 -14.37 -19.38 25.54
C ALA A 538 -15.89 -19.61 25.39
N ASP A 539 -16.72 -18.66 25.84
CA ASP A 539 -18.18 -18.70 25.71
C ASP A 539 -18.69 -18.21 24.34
N GLN A 540 -17.81 -17.66 23.49
CA GLN A 540 -18.11 -17.08 22.18
C GLN A 540 -19.15 -15.94 22.24
N LEU A 541 -19.17 -15.17 23.35
CA LEU A 541 -20.04 -14.01 23.53
C LEU A 541 -19.21 -12.71 23.56
N PHE A 542 -19.51 -11.77 22.66
CA PHE A 542 -18.84 -10.47 22.59
C PHE A 542 -19.41 -9.43 23.56
N ARG A 543 -20.69 -9.56 23.94
CA ARG A 543 -21.46 -8.64 24.79
C ARG A 543 -21.57 -7.22 24.21
N PRO A 544 -22.08 -7.06 22.97
CA PRO A 544 -21.98 -5.82 22.20
C PRO A 544 -22.60 -4.59 22.86
N LYS A 545 -23.66 -4.77 23.66
CA LYS A 545 -24.42 -3.68 24.30
C LYS A 545 -23.88 -3.29 25.68
N GLU A 546 -22.91 -4.03 26.22
CA GLU A 546 -22.28 -3.63 27.48
C GLU A 546 -21.43 -2.38 27.26
N LYS A 547 -21.34 -1.57 28.32
CA LYS A 547 -20.50 -0.38 28.33
C LYS A 547 -19.04 -0.81 28.29
N ILE A 548 -18.27 -0.26 27.37
CA ILE A 548 -16.84 -0.55 27.32
C ILE A 548 -16.13 0.13 28.49
N THR A 549 -15.26 -0.59 29.17
CA THR A 549 -14.40 0.00 30.21
C THR A 549 -13.16 0.65 29.59
N ARG A 550 -12.56 1.62 30.27
CA ARG A 550 -11.33 2.29 29.78
C ARG A 550 -10.17 1.32 29.53
N GLN A 551 -10.05 0.26 30.34
CA GLN A 551 -9.03 -0.78 30.17
C GLN A 551 -9.27 -1.71 28.98
N GLU A 552 -10.54 -1.98 28.63
CA GLU A 552 -10.87 -2.74 27.41
C GLU A 552 -10.57 -1.92 26.16
N ALA A 553 -10.96 -0.64 26.15
CA ALA A 553 -10.63 0.28 25.07
C ALA A 553 -9.11 0.40 24.87
N ALA A 554 -8.35 0.52 25.97
CA ALA A 554 -6.89 0.54 25.95
C ALA A 554 -6.30 -0.74 25.35
N ALA A 555 -6.80 -1.91 25.72
CA ALA A 555 -6.28 -3.19 25.22
C ALA A 555 -6.51 -3.38 23.71
N ILE A 556 -7.67 -2.96 23.20
CA ILE A 556 -7.97 -2.98 21.76
C ILE A 556 -7.01 -2.04 21.03
N LEU A 557 -6.92 -0.78 21.48
CA LEU A 557 -6.10 0.22 20.82
C LEU A 557 -4.60 -0.11 20.87
N PHE A 558 -4.13 -0.68 21.98
CA PHE A 558 -2.76 -1.16 22.13
C PHE A 558 -2.40 -2.18 21.03
N ARG A 559 -3.24 -3.19 20.82
CA ARG A 559 -3.00 -4.21 19.76
C ARG A 559 -2.99 -3.59 18.37
N VAL A 560 -3.92 -2.69 18.10
CA VAL A 560 -4.00 -1.95 16.84
C VAL A 560 -2.72 -1.14 16.61
N MET A 561 -2.31 -0.31 17.57
CA MET A 561 -1.12 0.53 17.43
C MET A 561 0.16 -0.29 17.29
N LEU A 562 0.32 -1.40 18.03
CA LEU A 562 1.44 -2.31 17.84
C LEU A 562 1.46 -2.92 16.43
N SER A 563 0.30 -3.31 15.90
CA SER A 563 0.20 -3.82 14.52
C SER A 563 0.59 -2.77 13.47
N MET A 564 0.45 -1.49 13.81
CA MET A 564 0.84 -0.34 12.98
C MET A 564 2.30 0.09 13.21
N GLY A 565 3.06 -0.65 14.02
CA GLY A 565 4.48 -0.40 14.27
C GLY A 565 4.78 0.53 15.46
N ALA A 566 3.79 0.85 16.29
CA ALA A 566 4.05 1.59 17.52
C ALA A 566 4.99 0.80 18.44
N LYS A 567 5.95 1.51 19.05
CA LYS A 567 6.86 0.92 20.03
C LYS A 567 6.22 0.99 21.42
N PRO A 568 6.32 -0.06 22.24
CA PRO A 568 5.87 -0.01 23.62
C PRO A 568 6.54 1.15 24.38
N VAL A 569 5.75 1.96 25.07
CA VAL A 569 6.21 3.01 25.99
C VAL A 569 5.55 2.78 27.33
N GLU A 570 6.31 2.88 28.41
CA GLU A 570 5.80 2.62 29.75
C GLU A 570 5.43 3.93 30.46
N GLY A 571 4.13 4.13 30.68
CA GLY A 571 3.59 5.21 31.49
C GLY A 571 3.43 4.81 32.96
N THR A 572 3.65 5.77 33.86
CA THR A 572 3.37 5.59 35.29
C THR A 572 1.88 5.74 35.55
N THR A 573 1.25 4.71 36.11
CA THR A 573 -0.18 4.69 36.41
C THR A 573 -0.42 4.66 37.92
N THR A 574 -1.49 5.32 38.37
CA THR A 574 -2.00 5.24 39.73
C THR A 574 -3.42 4.69 39.70
N GLY A 575 -3.78 3.80 40.62
CA GLY A 575 -5.11 3.17 40.66
C GLY A 575 -5.11 1.69 40.32
N LYS A 576 -6.30 1.08 40.27
CA LYS A 576 -6.46 -0.38 40.04
C LYS A 576 -6.76 -0.67 38.57
N THR A 577 -5.89 -1.45 37.94
CA THR A 577 -6.08 -2.04 36.61
C THR A 577 -6.10 -3.56 36.76
N ASP A 578 -6.84 -4.28 35.90
CA ASP A 578 -6.74 -5.74 35.88
C ASP A 578 -5.45 -6.19 35.21
N ALA A 579 -4.85 -7.28 35.70
CA ALA A 579 -3.54 -7.74 35.25
C ALA A 579 -3.45 -7.96 33.71
N TRP A 580 -4.54 -8.37 33.07
CA TRP A 580 -4.59 -8.59 31.62
C TRP A 580 -4.52 -7.30 30.78
N ALA A 581 -4.79 -6.15 31.39
CA ALA A 581 -4.84 -4.84 30.73
C ALA A 581 -3.71 -3.89 31.18
N GLU A 582 -2.84 -4.32 32.08
CA GLU A 582 -1.84 -3.44 32.71
C GLU A 582 -0.89 -2.83 31.68
N ASP A 583 -0.32 -3.65 30.79
CA ASP A 583 0.60 -3.19 29.73
C ASP A 583 -0.09 -2.22 28.77
N ALA A 584 -1.35 -2.50 28.42
CA ALA A 584 -2.12 -1.65 27.53
C ALA A 584 -2.42 -0.28 28.17
N VAL A 585 -2.81 -0.25 29.45
CA VAL A 585 -3.07 1.01 30.17
C VAL A 585 -1.77 1.81 30.36
N LYS A 586 -0.67 1.15 30.73
CA LYS A 586 0.65 1.80 30.79
C LYS A 586 1.06 2.38 29.45
N PHE A 587 0.79 1.66 28.35
CA PHE A 587 1.05 2.16 27.00
C PHE A 587 0.22 3.40 26.66
N ILE A 588 -1.10 3.37 26.87
CA ILE A 588 -1.98 4.51 26.64
C ILE A 588 -1.53 5.73 27.45
N VAL A 589 -1.16 5.53 28.73
CA VAL A 589 -0.67 6.60 29.59
C VAL A 589 0.70 7.12 29.15
N GLY A 590 1.63 6.23 28.79
CA GLY A 590 2.97 6.58 28.31
C GLY A 590 2.94 7.35 27.00
N MET A 591 2.00 7.01 26.12
CA MET A 591 1.73 7.72 24.86
C MET A 591 0.85 8.97 25.04
N LYS A 592 0.36 9.25 26.26
CA LYS A 592 -0.56 10.36 26.59
C LYS A 592 -1.84 10.38 25.76
N LEU A 593 -2.42 9.21 25.50
CA LEU A 593 -3.64 9.04 24.72
C LEU A 593 -4.88 9.10 25.63
N TYR A 594 -5.12 10.23 26.28
CA TYR A 594 -6.27 10.44 27.17
C TYR A 594 -6.69 11.90 27.21
N GLY A 595 -7.93 12.17 27.61
CA GLY A 595 -8.45 13.52 27.68
C GLY A 595 -8.24 14.20 29.05
N PRO A 596 -8.85 15.38 29.25
CA PRO A 596 -8.78 16.15 30.49
C PRO A 596 -9.30 15.45 31.76
N GLU A 597 -10.01 14.33 31.63
CA GLU A 597 -10.56 13.57 32.77
C GLU A 597 -9.50 12.85 33.60
N VAL A 598 -8.30 12.63 33.02
CA VAL A 598 -7.19 11.95 33.68
C VAL A 598 -6.35 12.96 34.44
N THR A 599 -6.28 12.77 35.75
CA THR A 599 -5.48 13.60 36.64
C THR A 599 -4.11 12.96 36.89
N LEU A 600 -3.06 13.78 36.93
CA LEU A 600 -1.71 13.36 37.26
C LEU A 600 -1.41 13.61 38.75
N SER A 601 -0.74 12.65 39.40
CA SER A 601 -0.18 12.81 40.74
C SER A 601 1.02 13.77 40.72
N ALA A 602 1.47 14.19 41.90
CA ALA A 602 2.65 15.05 42.04
C ALA A 602 3.93 14.41 41.46
N GLU A 603 4.00 13.08 41.46
CA GLU A 603 5.09 12.26 40.92
C GLU A 603 4.90 11.94 39.43
N GLY A 604 3.85 12.47 38.79
CA GLY A 604 3.56 12.27 37.37
C GLY A 604 2.79 10.98 37.05
N GLY A 605 2.30 10.25 38.05
CA GLY A 605 1.49 9.06 37.83
C GLY A 605 0.06 9.40 37.44
N ALA A 606 -0.48 8.77 36.39
CA ALA A 606 -1.83 9.07 35.89
C ALA A 606 -2.90 8.17 36.53
N ASP A 607 -3.95 8.77 37.12
CA ASP A 607 -5.17 8.04 37.51
C ASP A 607 -6.08 7.88 36.28
N TYR A 608 -5.85 6.81 35.53
CA TYR A 608 -6.60 6.49 34.32
C TYR A 608 -8.02 5.99 34.61
N LYS A 609 -8.34 5.63 35.87
CA LYS A 609 -9.63 5.04 36.29
C LYS A 609 -10.05 3.85 35.41
N SER A 610 -9.10 2.95 35.17
CA SER A 610 -9.13 1.85 34.19
C SER A 610 -10.43 1.02 34.14
N ARG A 611 -11.06 0.76 35.30
CA ARG A 611 -12.27 -0.08 35.40
C ARG A 611 -13.59 0.68 35.18
N GLN A 612 -13.55 2.00 35.02
CA GLN A 612 -14.77 2.79 34.76
C GLN A 612 -15.24 2.62 33.32
N ALA A 613 -16.55 2.76 33.13
CA ALA A 613 -17.13 2.84 31.79
C ALA A 613 -16.63 4.10 31.08
N MET A 614 -16.23 3.96 29.82
CA MET A 614 -15.76 5.05 28.99
C MET A 614 -16.95 5.82 28.40
N THR A 615 -16.89 7.16 28.46
CA THR A 615 -17.87 8.02 27.81
C THR A 615 -17.51 8.26 26.33
N ARG A 616 -18.48 8.74 25.54
CA ARG A 616 -18.24 9.08 24.12
C ARG A 616 -17.13 10.12 23.93
N GLN A 617 -17.07 11.14 24.79
CA GLN A 617 -16.03 12.18 24.70
C GLN A 617 -14.64 11.67 25.06
N GLU A 618 -14.54 10.75 26.03
CA GLU A 618 -13.27 10.11 26.42
C GLU A 618 -12.74 9.22 25.29
N ALA A 619 -13.64 8.43 24.66
CA ALA A 619 -13.28 7.66 23.48
C ALA A 619 -12.85 8.56 22.31
N ALA A 620 -13.48 9.72 22.16
CA ALA A 620 -13.08 10.69 21.13
C ALA A 620 -11.68 11.25 21.36
N ALA A 621 -11.33 11.60 22.61
CA ALA A 621 -9.98 12.02 22.97
C ALA A 621 -8.95 10.93 22.68
N LEU A 622 -9.22 9.70 23.14
CA LEU A 622 -8.36 8.53 22.95
C LEU A 622 -8.04 8.30 21.46
N LEU A 623 -9.05 8.21 20.60
CA LEU A 623 -8.88 7.92 19.17
C LEU A 623 -8.32 9.11 18.39
N TYR A 624 -8.68 10.34 18.72
CA TYR A 624 -8.13 11.51 18.05
C TYR A 624 -6.62 11.65 18.31
N LEU A 625 -6.20 11.47 19.56
CA LEU A 625 -4.78 11.51 19.92
C LEU A 625 -4.02 10.35 19.26
N ALA A 626 -4.62 9.16 19.19
CA ALA A 626 -4.05 8.04 18.44
C ALA A 626 -3.91 8.35 16.94
N SER A 627 -4.85 9.10 16.34
CA SER A 627 -4.77 9.56 14.95
C SER A 627 -3.72 10.64 14.68
N LYS A 628 -3.12 11.20 15.75
CA LYS A 628 -2.00 12.16 15.71
C LYS A 628 -0.66 11.52 16.08
N TRP A 629 -0.67 10.22 16.39
CA TRP A 629 0.55 9.50 16.75
C TRP A 629 1.57 9.51 15.60
N SER A 630 2.86 9.55 15.97
CA SER A 630 4.01 9.56 15.08
C SER A 630 4.95 8.39 15.40
N LEU A 631 5.47 7.74 14.35
CA LEU A 631 6.53 6.73 14.40
C LEU A 631 7.88 7.34 14.85
N VAL A 632 8.03 8.65 14.68
CA VAL A 632 9.22 9.41 15.07
C VAL A 632 8.94 10.14 16.41
N PRO A 633 9.86 10.09 17.39
CA PRO A 633 9.72 10.72 18.70
C PRO A 633 9.48 12.23 18.68
#